data_AF-A0A221KD26-F1
#
_entry.id   AF-A0A221KD26-F1
#
_cell.length_a   1.000
_cell.length_b   1.000
_cell.length_c   1.000
_cell.angle_alpha   90.00
_cell.angle_beta   90.00
_cell.angle_gamma   90.00
#
_symmetry.space_group_name_H-M   'P 1'
#
loop_
_entity.id
_entity.type
_entity.pdbx_description
1 polymer ?
#
loop_
_entity_poly.entity_id
_entity_poly.type
_entity_poly.pdbx_seq_one_letter_code
_entity_poly.pdbx_strand_id
1 'polypeptide(L)'
;MWPCFFAEVPLMSRSTAAAPQGADTRRAGWLNLGKYREIVIAVAFFLLFDLGVLVLNFYTSYQIGQDAIGINLSGRQRMLSQRMTKALLSFESSVQQGQPAMADLEELRGAVKLFDASLNGFKHGATVPGGDGKPVFLDAARTPQAAHVLQQATELWEPYKQHLEPVLSNKYGLEDLQTAVTYAKANNVKLLGLMNSLTTALEAGASELAGTLRMVQTGGIVLAMLNFVFILFKFVRRLRLSDAAVEAANEENREILSSVREGLFLITPDFRLGTQISQSTQSLFGRPLNPGDPFFDVLMPLVSASDLEAARSYVDLLFQPHVKESLVQSINPLVEVGLTLKNRLGQNTQHYLSFQFNRAQVGDSVRHLLVTVQDVTERVHLSQRLETDRARARSEFAMLMAAVSADPTTLRQFVSRAEAGLLEVNDLLRSTASAANEAAVIKALESAARRVHAIKGDSSMLNLSLLSEQAHQFESELQRIRQIGVGSPQMGDALLSLPALLEDLLNKIGALKSMVRTQSASNTADTAEASLTTINATLTSLIQQVAQDQGKRVFSHVRLGSLLDLEPEQQDLLREITVQLARNAVAHGLEGPEQRKAAGKPAEGKIDVTLTHQTDGWVLRVRDDGAGISAAKVRERLLALKWYTEEQLATLNDRQLIQQIFRPGFSTATEVSMHAGRGVGLDVVMANIQRMGAHVRLTSIPGEYTEFQILFAG
;
A
#
# COMPACT_ATOMS: atom_id res chain seq x y z
N MET A 1 -49.70 -35.80 -24.18
CA MET A 1 -50.61 -35.72 -23.01
C MET A 1 -50.47 -34.30 -22.45
N TRP A 2 -51.59 -33.61 -22.19
CA TRP A 2 -51.71 -32.19 -21.79
C TRP A 2 -51.95 -32.09 -20.26
N PRO A 3 -52.00 -30.90 -19.60
CA PRO A 3 -51.34 -29.60 -19.85
C PRO A 3 -50.97 -28.76 -18.56
N CYS A 4 -50.65 -27.46 -18.76
CA CYS A 4 -50.83 -26.32 -17.83
C CYS A 4 -49.89 -26.18 -16.59
N PHE A 5 -49.47 -24.99 -16.13
CA PHE A 5 -49.56 -23.56 -16.56
C PHE A 5 -48.50 -22.77 -15.72
N PHE A 6 -47.99 -21.56 -16.02
CA PHE A 6 -48.08 -20.58 -17.14
C PHE A 6 -46.67 -20.44 -17.80
N ALA A 7 -46.15 -19.44 -18.56
CA ALA A 7 -46.37 -17.99 -18.77
C ALA A 7 -46.01 -17.08 -17.54
N GLU A 8 -45.51 -15.84 -17.64
CA GLU A 8 -45.05 -14.94 -18.75
C GLU A 8 -44.28 -13.72 -18.10
N VAL A 9 -43.68 -12.66 -18.70
CA VAL A 9 -43.64 -12.05 -20.07
C VAL A 9 -42.17 -11.81 -20.58
N PRO A 10 -41.52 -10.62 -20.87
CA PRO A 10 -40.40 -10.56 -21.85
C PRO A 10 -39.07 -9.82 -21.41
N LEU A 11 -38.24 -9.44 -22.39
CA LEU A 11 -36.96 -8.70 -22.34
C LEU A 11 -37.10 -7.15 -22.54
N MET A 12 -35.98 -6.44 -22.35
CA MET A 12 -35.65 -5.05 -22.75
C MET A 12 -36.34 -3.86 -22.06
N SER A 13 -35.53 -3.02 -21.38
CA SER A 13 -35.44 -1.58 -21.70
C SER A 13 -34.07 -1.00 -21.31
N ARG A 14 -33.69 0.14 -21.91
CA ARG A 14 -32.42 0.84 -21.64
C ARG A 14 -32.55 1.66 -20.36
N SER A 15 -31.58 1.57 -19.44
CA SER A 15 -31.39 2.65 -18.46
C SER A 15 -30.77 3.86 -19.15
N THR A 16 -31.46 4.99 -19.13
CA THR A 16 -31.05 6.22 -19.81
C THR A 16 -30.01 7.00 -19.01
N ALA A 17 -28.97 7.49 -19.67
CA ALA A 17 -28.08 8.48 -19.07
C ALA A 17 -28.86 9.76 -18.74
N ALA A 18 -28.91 10.14 -17.47
CA ALA A 18 -29.45 11.42 -17.03
C ALA A 18 -28.35 12.49 -17.14
N ALA A 19 -28.48 13.40 -18.10
CA ALA A 19 -27.63 14.58 -18.18
C ALA A 19 -27.89 15.52 -16.99
N PRO A 20 -26.87 16.26 -16.50
CA PRO A 20 -27.04 17.17 -15.36
C PRO A 20 -27.93 18.35 -15.75
N GLN A 21 -29.17 18.39 -15.24
CA GLN A 21 -29.99 19.60 -15.29
C GLN A 21 -29.44 20.61 -14.27
N GLY A 22 -28.77 21.64 -14.78
CA GLY A 22 -28.30 22.75 -13.97
C GLY A 22 -29.42 23.72 -13.57
N ALA A 23 -29.11 24.58 -12.60
CA ALA A 23 -29.91 25.75 -12.21
C ALA A 23 -31.36 25.47 -11.74
N ASP A 24 -31.50 24.82 -10.57
CA ASP A 24 -32.47 25.38 -9.61
C ASP A 24 -31.79 26.53 -8.83
N THR A 25 -32.63 27.42 -8.32
CA THR A 25 -32.35 28.82 -8.09
C THR A 25 -31.62 29.11 -6.78
N ARG A 26 -30.81 30.19 -6.78
CA ARG A 26 -30.36 30.86 -5.57
C ARG A 26 -31.55 31.55 -4.86
N ARG A 27 -32.47 30.78 -4.27
CA ARG A 27 -33.42 31.34 -3.30
C ARG A 27 -32.67 31.68 -2.02
N ALA A 28 -32.93 32.88 -1.50
CA ALA A 28 -32.13 33.49 -0.45
C ALA A 28 -32.05 32.59 0.78
N GLY A 29 -30.83 32.37 1.28
CA GLY A 29 -30.63 31.61 2.50
C GLY A 29 -31.17 32.39 3.69
N TRP A 30 -32.23 31.89 4.31
CA TRP A 30 -32.44 31.82 5.76
C TRP A 30 -33.21 30.51 6.01
N LEU A 31 -33.00 29.87 7.17
CA LEU A 31 -33.73 28.66 7.59
C LEU A 31 -33.57 27.40 6.68
N ASN A 32 -32.35 27.06 6.24
CA ASN A 32 -32.06 25.65 5.87
C ASN A 32 -32.00 24.76 7.13
N LEU A 33 -33.16 24.64 7.80
CA LEU A 33 -33.30 23.99 9.08
C LEU A 33 -33.33 22.45 8.99
N GLY A 34 -33.13 21.82 7.83
CA GLY A 34 -33.20 20.36 7.70
C GLY A 34 -32.36 19.62 8.76
N LYS A 35 -31.12 20.07 9.00
CA LYS A 35 -30.24 19.53 10.04
C LYS A 35 -30.68 19.88 11.47
N TYR A 36 -31.39 20.99 11.70
CA TYR A 36 -31.70 21.53 13.04
C TYR A 36 -33.19 21.48 13.44
N ARG A 37 -34.07 21.01 12.54
CA ARG A 37 -35.54 21.04 12.66
C ARG A 37 -36.05 20.48 13.99
N GLU A 38 -35.53 19.33 14.42
CA GLU A 38 -35.93 18.71 15.69
C GLU A 38 -35.58 19.58 16.92
N ILE A 39 -34.43 20.26 16.87
CA ILE A 39 -33.95 21.13 17.96
C ILE A 39 -34.81 22.40 18.01
N VAL A 40 -35.06 23.02 16.85
CA VAL A 40 -35.91 24.22 16.75
C VAL A 40 -37.35 23.93 17.19
N ILE A 41 -37.92 22.78 16.79
CA ILE A 41 -39.25 22.35 17.25
C ILE A 41 -39.27 22.18 18.77
N ALA A 42 -38.28 21.51 19.35
CA ALA A 42 -38.26 21.27 20.79
C ALA A 42 -38.03 22.56 21.60
N VAL A 43 -37.15 23.47 21.15
CA VAL A 43 -36.98 24.81 21.74
C VAL A 43 -38.25 25.66 21.61
N ALA A 44 -38.97 25.57 20.49
CA ALA A 44 -40.26 26.25 20.32
C ALA A 44 -41.31 25.72 21.30
N PHE A 45 -41.38 24.40 21.54
CA PHE A 45 -42.24 23.84 22.60
C PHE A 45 -41.82 24.30 24.00
N PHE A 46 -40.52 24.33 24.31
CA PHE A 46 -40.04 24.83 25.59
C PHE A 46 -40.46 26.29 25.85
N LEU A 47 -40.27 27.17 24.86
CA LEU A 47 -40.71 28.57 24.92
C LEU A 47 -42.24 28.72 25.03
N LEU A 48 -43.00 27.83 24.38
CA LEU A 48 -44.47 27.80 24.49
C LEU A 48 -44.92 27.44 25.92
N PHE A 49 -44.26 26.47 26.57
CA PHE A 49 -44.56 26.09 27.95
C PHE A 49 -44.20 27.21 28.94
N ASP A 50 -43.04 27.85 28.79
CA ASP A 50 -42.61 28.96 29.63
C ASP A 50 -43.56 30.16 29.53
N LEU A 51 -43.97 30.53 28.30
CA LEU A 51 -44.99 31.55 28.06
C LEU A 51 -46.34 31.19 28.70
N GLY A 52 -46.74 29.91 28.64
CA GLY A 52 -47.97 29.42 29.29
C GLY A 52 -47.93 29.56 30.82
N VAL A 53 -46.80 29.20 31.44
CA VAL A 53 -46.56 29.39 32.89
C VAL A 53 -46.56 30.88 33.25
N LEU A 54 -45.95 31.74 32.43
CA LEU A 54 -45.92 33.18 32.64
C LEU A 54 -47.32 33.81 32.60
N VAL A 55 -48.15 33.44 31.60
CA VAL A 55 -49.54 33.91 31.50
C VAL A 55 -50.38 33.45 32.70
N LEU A 56 -50.22 32.19 33.13
CA LEU A 56 -50.90 31.68 34.33
C LEU A 56 -50.48 32.43 35.61
N ASN A 57 -49.21 32.83 35.72
CA ASN A 57 -48.69 33.63 36.83
C ASN A 57 -49.33 35.03 36.85
N PHE A 58 -49.39 35.74 35.72
CA PHE A 58 -50.08 37.02 35.60
C PHE A 58 -51.58 36.91 35.94
N TYR A 59 -52.26 35.86 35.45
CA TYR A 59 -53.65 35.60 35.78
C TYR A 59 -53.87 35.37 37.29
N THR A 60 -53.01 34.56 37.92
CA THR A 60 -53.05 34.29 39.37
C THR A 60 -52.81 35.56 40.18
N SER A 61 -51.85 36.38 39.77
CA SER A 61 -51.57 37.67 40.41
C SER A 61 -52.74 38.66 40.29
N TYR A 62 -53.46 38.66 39.16
CA TYR A 62 -54.65 39.49 38.98
C TYR A 62 -55.82 39.00 39.86
N GLN A 63 -56.08 37.69 39.89
CA GLN A 63 -57.17 37.12 40.69
C GLN A 63 -57.01 37.40 42.19
N ILE A 64 -55.80 37.24 42.74
CA ILE A 64 -55.50 37.55 44.15
C ILE A 64 -55.83 39.02 44.48
N GLY A 65 -55.67 39.94 43.52
CA GLY A 65 -56.06 41.34 43.67
C GLY A 65 -57.58 41.55 43.81
N GLN A 66 -58.39 40.79 43.06
CA GLN A 66 -59.86 40.82 43.17
C GLN A 66 -60.35 40.16 44.46
N ASP A 67 -59.80 38.99 44.81
CA ASP A 67 -60.16 38.27 46.04
C ASP A 67 -59.91 39.13 47.30
N ALA A 68 -58.79 39.88 47.31
CA ALA A 68 -58.45 40.81 48.39
C ALA A 68 -59.45 41.97 48.55
N ILE A 69 -60.08 42.44 47.47
CA ILE A 69 -61.15 43.44 47.52
C ILE A 69 -62.37 42.85 48.25
N GLY A 70 -62.78 41.63 47.89
CA GLY A 70 -63.89 40.93 48.54
C GLY A 70 -63.68 40.73 50.03
N ILE A 71 -62.51 40.23 50.44
CA ILE A 71 -62.17 40.00 51.86
C ILE A 71 -62.20 41.32 52.65
N ASN A 72 -61.62 42.40 52.10
CA ASN A 72 -61.61 43.73 52.74
C ASN A 72 -63.04 44.29 52.93
N LEU A 73 -63.88 44.22 51.90
CA LEU A 73 -65.26 44.70 51.97
C LEU A 73 -66.15 43.86 52.90
N SER A 74 -65.84 42.57 53.08
CA SER A 74 -66.50 41.70 54.07
C SER A 74 -66.08 42.07 55.50
N GLY A 75 -64.79 42.32 55.72
CA GLY A 75 -64.29 42.92 56.97
C GLY A 75 -64.98 44.25 57.30
N ARG A 76 -65.28 45.06 56.28
CA ARG A 76 -66.08 46.28 56.43
C ARG A 76 -67.54 46.00 56.80
N GLN A 77 -68.18 44.94 56.30
CA GLN A 77 -69.55 44.58 56.72
C GLN A 77 -69.63 44.28 58.22
N ARG A 78 -68.61 43.58 58.75
CA ARG A 78 -68.50 43.28 60.18
C ARG A 78 -68.46 44.57 61.01
N MET A 79 -67.71 45.59 60.58
CA MET A 79 -67.71 46.92 61.22
C MET A 79 -69.04 47.68 61.04
N LEU A 80 -69.63 47.64 59.84
CA LEU A 80 -70.88 48.36 59.54
C LEU A 80 -72.08 47.82 60.35
N SER A 81 -72.18 46.50 60.57
CA SER A 81 -73.25 45.93 61.42
C SER A 81 -73.19 46.42 62.87
N GLN A 82 -71.98 46.56 63.43
CA GLN A 82 -71.76 47.17 64.74
C GLN A 82 -72.06 48.67 64.72
N ARG A 83 -71.63 49.38 63.66
CA ARG A 83 -71.86 50.83 63.50
C ARG A 83 -73.34 51.19 63.39
N MET A 84 -74.11 50.45 62.59
CA MET A 84 -75.56 50.60 62.49
C MET A 84 -76.24 50.39 63.84
N THR A 85 -75.87 49.32 64.56
CA THR A 85 -76.39 49.06 65.91
C THR A 85 -76.07 50.22 66.85
N LYS A 86 -74.81 50.67 66.91
CA LYS A 86 -74.39 51.77 67.79
C LYS A 86 -75.14 53.06 67.47
N ALA A 87 -75.24 53.44 66.20
CA ALA A 87 -75.93 54.65 65.77
C ALA A 87 -77.43 54.61 66.11
N LEU A 88 -78.10 53.47 65.90
CA LEU A 88 -79.52 53.29 66.27
C LEU A 88 -79.76 53.39 67.78
N LEU A 89 -78.87 52.82 68.61
CA LEU A 89 -78.96 52.92 70.07
C LEU A 89 -78.61 54.32 70.60
N SER A 90 -77.67 55.00 69.94
CA SER A 90 -77.33 56.41 70.23
C SER A 90 -78.53 57.31 69.90
N PHE A 91 -79.13 57.12 68.72
CA PHE A 91 -80.35 57.80 68.29
C PHE A 91 -81.54 57.53 69.23
N GLU A 92 -81.78 56.27 69.65
CA GLU A 92 -82.78 55.91 70.67
C GLU A 92 -82.59 56.75 71.95
N SER A 93 -81.36 56.80 72.47
CA SER A 93 -81.01 57.52 73.70
C SER A 93 -81.18 59.03 73.55
N SER A 94 -80.68 59.62 72.44
CA SER A 94 -80.80 61.04 72.14
C SER A 94 -82.27 61.48 72.00
N VAL A 95 -83.10 60.69 71.32
CA VAL A 95 -84.55 60.95 71.17
C VAL A 95 -85.28 60.86 72.51
N GLN A 96 -84.99 59.84 73.34
CA GLN A 96 -85.57 59.70 74.68
C GLN A 96 -85.18 60.86 75.63
N GLN A 97 -84.00 61.46 75.43
CA GLN A 97 -83.51 62.61 76.20
C GLN A 97 -83.94 63.96 75.62
N GLY A 98 -84.68 64.00 74.51
CA GLY A 98 -85.08 65.25 73.84
C GLY A 98 -83.92 66.02 73.18
N GLN A 99 -82.80 65.34 72.89
CA GLN A 99 -81.59 65.94 72.31
C GLN A 99 -81.59 65.87 70.76
N PRO A 100 -80.87 66.77 70.07
CA PRO A 100 -80.84 66.82 68.61
C PRO A 100 -80.05 65.65 67.98
N ALA A 101 -80.74 64.54 67.73
CA ALA A 101 -80.17 63.26 67.26
C ALA A 101 -79.80 63.18 65.75
N MET A 102 -79.74 64.31 65.04
CA MET A 102 -79.52 64.32 63.57
C MET A 102 -78.17 63.71 63.14
N ALA A 103 -77.12 63.85 63.97
CA ALA A 103 -75.81 63.27 63.68
C ALA A 103 -75.84 61.72 63.72
N ASP A 104 -76.51 61.15 64.74
CA ASP A 104 -76.71 59.70 64.84
C ASP A 104 -77.54 59.17 63.67
N LEU A 105 -78.53 59.93 63.20
CA LEU A 105 -79.40 59.56 62.08
C LEU A 105 -78.67 59.52 60.74
N GLU A 106 -77.81 60.51 60.44
CA GLU A 106 -76.98 60.48 59.23
C GLU A 106 -75.88 59.41 59.31
N GLU A 107 -75.31 59.15 60.49
CA GLU A 107 -74.38 58.02 60.68
C GLU A 107 -75.08 56.67 60.44
N LEU A 108 -76.29 56.49 60.96
CA LEU A 108 -77.12 55.31 60.72
C LEU A 108 -77.46 55.16 59.23
N ARG A 109 -77.94 56.23 58.59
CA ARG A 109 -78.29 56.24 57.15
C ARG A 109 -77.09 55.92 56.27
N GLY A 110 -75.93 56.51 56.56
CA GLY A 110 -74.67 56.22 55.88
C GLY A 110 -74.24 54.77 56.06
N ALA A 111 -74.31 54.24 57.28
CA ALA A 111 -73.94 52.85 57.57
C ALA A 111 -74.88 51.84 56.90
N VAL A 112 -76.20 52.06 56.96
CA VAL A 112 -77.22 51.23 56.28
C VAL A 112 -77.00 51.21 54.77
N LYS A 113 -76.82 52.38 54.14
CA LYS A 113 -76.60 52.48 52.68
C LYS A 113 -75.32 51.75 52.24
N LEU A 114 -74.25 51.83 53.03
CA LEU A 114 -72.99 51.14 52.73
C LEU A 114 -73.06 49.63 52.98
N PHE A 115 -73.86 49.17 53.94
CA PHE A 115 -74.12 47.76 54.20
C PHE A 115 -74.96 47.16 53.05
N ASP A 116 -76.12 47.76 52.76
CA ASP A 116 -77.04 47.31 51.70
C ASP A 116 -76.38 47.22 50.32
N ALA A 117 -75.59 48.23 49.95
CA ALA A 117 -74.86 48.25 48.68
C ALA A 117 -73.78 47.17 48.60
N SER A 118 -73.07 46.91 49.70
CA SER A 118 -72.01 45.89 49.73
C SER A 118 -72.59 44.47 49.75
N LEU A 119 -73.66 44.23 50.53
CA LEU A 119 -74.35 42.94 50.60
C LEU A 119 -74.96 42.55 49.24
N ASN A 120 -75.59 43.51 48.55
CA ASN A 120 -76.05 43.30 47.18
C ASN A 120 -74.90 43.10 46.18
N GLY A 121 -73.76 43.78 46.37
CA GLY A 121 -72.54 43.55 45.60
C GLY A 121 -72.01 42.13 45.73
N PHE A 122 -71.90 41.60 46.96
CA PHE A 122 -71.52 40.19 47.18
C PHE A 122 -72.51 39.19 46.57
N LYS A 123 -73.80 39.54 46.49
CA LYS A 123 -74.85 38.64 45.98
C LYS A 123 -74.94 38.60 44.45
N HIS A 124 -74.79 39.74 43.77
CA HIS A 124 -75.05 39.86 42.32
C HIS A 124 -73.84 40.34 41.49
N GLY A 125 -72.81 40.88 42.14
CA GLY A 125 -71.73 41.64 41.52
C GLY A 125 -72.12 43.11 41.32
N ALA A 126 -71.33 44.06 41.81
CA ALA A 126 -71.62 45.49 41.68
C ALA A 126 -70.39 46.38 41.85
N THR A 127 -70.43 47.58 41.25
CA THR A 127 -69.51 48.67 41.62
C THR A 127 -69.96 49.28 42.94
N VAL A 128 -69.11 49.15 43.96
CA VAL A 128 -69.36 49.57 45.34
C VAL A 128 -68.24 50.48 45.82
N PRO A 129 -68.48 51.42 46.75
CA PRO A 129 -67.40 52.21 47.33
C PRO A 129 -66.42 51.29 48.07
N GLY A 130 -65.13 51.46 47.86
CA GLY A 130 -64.04 50.73 48.52
C GLY A 130 -63.73 51.23 49.94
N GLY A 131 -62.65 50.74 50.52
CA GLY A 131 -62.20 51.16 51.87
C GLY A 131 -61.76 52.63 51.93
N ASP A 132 -61.34 53.20 50.81
CA ASP A 132 -60.95 54.62 50.64
C ASP A 132 -62.07 55.50 50.04
N GLY A 133 -63.28 54.94 49.87
CA GLY A 133 -64.43 55.61 49.29
C GLY A 133 -64.48 55.68 47.76
N LYS A 134 -63.42 55.27 47.03
CA LYS A 134 -63.44 55.23 45.55
C LYS A 134 -64.35 54.10 45.04
N PRO A 135 -64.94 54.19 43.84
CA PRO A 135 -65.67 53.07 43.25
C PRO A 135 -64.71 51.91 42.93
N VAL A 136 -65.05 50.72 43.41
CA VAL A 136 -64.33 49.46 43.15
C VAL A 136 -65.36 48.43 42.69
N PHE A 137 -65.03 47.62 41.68
CA PHE A 137 -65.89 46.51 41.28
C PHE A 137 -65.73 45.35 42.28
N LEU A 138 -66.85 44.79 42.73
CA LEU A 138 -66.91 43.62 43.59
C LEU A 138 -67.60 42.50 42.82
N ASP A 139 -66.90 41.38 42.62
CA ASP A 139 -67.47 40.17 42.05
C ASP A 139 -68.46 39.48 43.00
N ALA A 140 -69.44 38.78 42.41
CA ALA A 140 -70.39 37.98 43.16
C ALA A 140 -69.68 36.80 43.86
N ALA A 141 -69.94 36.58 45.14
CA ALA A 141 -69.35 35.53 45.95
C ALA A 141 -69.99 34.16 45.64
N ARG A 142 -69.51 33.51 44.57
CA ARG A 142 -70.09 32.27 44.01
C ARG A 142 -69.71 30.98 44.76
N THR A 143 -68.90 31.03 45.81
CA THR A 143 -68.59 29.80 46.57
C THR A 143 -69.85 29.32 47.32
N PRO A 144 -70.14 28.00 47.37
CA PRO A 144 -71.37 27.50 47.99
C PRO A 144 -71.56 27.94 49.45
N GLN A 145 -70.46 28.06 50.19
CA GLN A 145 -70.45 28.53 51.58
C GLN A 145 -70.79 30.02 51.67
N ALA A 146 -70.18 30.88 50.85
CA ALA A 146 -70.48 32.32 50.86
C ALA A 146 -71.91 32.60 50.40
N ALA A 147 -72.39 31.90 49.35
CA ALA A 147 -73.76 32.01 48.87
C ALA A 147 -74.80 31.66 49.95
N HIS A 148 -74.59 30.57 50.70
CA HIS A 148 -75.46 30.19 51.82
C HIS A 148 -75.46 31.24 52.94
N VAL A 149 -74.29 31.75 53.33
CA VAL A 149 -74.17 32.82 54.35
C VAL A 149 -74.82 34.12 53.89
N LEU A 150 -74.71 34.48 52.61
CA LEU A 150 -75.36 35.67 52.03
C LEU A 150 -76.88 35.52 51.97
N GLN A 151 -77.40 34.31 51.71
CA GLN A 151 -78.83 34.05 51.81
C GLN A 151 -79.33 34.29 53.23
N GLN A 152 -78.72 33.64 54.23
CA GLN A 152 -79.08 33.81 55.65
C GLN A 152 -78.91 35.27 56.12
N ALA A 153 -77.92 35.99 55.60
CA ALA A 153 -77.75 37.41 55.88
C ALA A 153 -78.85 38.26 55.25
N THR A 154 -79.30 37.94 54.04
CA THR A 154 -80.44 38.60 53.37
C THR A 154 -81.73 38.38 54.15
N GLU A 155 -81.98 37.14 54.61
CA GLU A 155 -83.18 36.75 55.39
C GLU A 155 -83.30 37.51 56.72
N LEU A 156 -82.17 37.89 57.35
CA LEU A 156 -82.15 38.77 58.53
C LEU A 156 -82.08 40.28 58.19
N TRP A 157 -81.62 40.64 56.98
CA TRP A 157 -81.40 42.03 56.59
C TRP A 157 -82.65 42.71 56.06
N GLU A 158 -83.41 42.08 55.17
CA GLU A 158 -84.59 42.72 54.55
C GLU A 158 -85.67 43.12 55.59
N PRO A 159 -86.01 42.29 56.61
CA PRO A 159 -86.94 42.74 57.67
C PRO A 159 -86.34 43.86 58.52
N TYR A 160 -85.03 43.83 58.82
CA TYR A 160 -84.37 44.89 59.58
C TYR A 160 -84.41 46.23 58.82
N LYS A 161 -84.15 46.19 57.51
CA LYS A 161 -84.22 47.33 56.59
C LYS A 161 -85.63 47.92 56.52
N GLN A 162 -86.68 47.09 56.46
CA GLN A 162 -88.07 47.52 56.53
C GLN A 162 -88.39 48.23 57.84
N HIS A 163 -87.96 47.69 59.00
CA HIS A 163 -88.14 48.36 60.28
C HIS A 163 -87.34 49.67 60.42
N LEU A 164 -86.20 49.80 59.73
CA LEU A 164 -85.38 51.01 59.71
C LEU A 164 -85.93 52.12 58.80
N GLU A 165 -86.74 51.80 57.78
CA GLU A 165 -87.17 52.76 56.75
C GLU A 165 -87.97 53.97 57.28
N PRO A 166 -88.93 53.84 58.23
CA PRO A 166 -89.60 54.98 58.84
C PRO A 166 -88.65 55.90 59.63
N VAL A 167 -87.66 55.30 60.32
CA VAL A 167 -86.64 56.01 61.10
C VAL A 167 -85.71 56.78 60.16
N LEU A 168 -85.16 56.09 59.15
CA LEU A 168 -84.21 56.65 58.16
C LEU A 168 -84.80 57.77 57.31
N SER A 169 -86.11 57.72 57.03
CA SER A 169 -86.85 58.76 56.31
C SER A 169 -87.29 59.93 57.19
N ASN A 170 -86.97 59.91 58.49
CA ASN A 170 -87.37 60.89 59.50
C ASN A 170 -88.90 61.08 59.59
N LYS A 171 -89.64 59.97 59.47
CA LYS A 171 -91.11 59.88 59.52
C LYS A 171 -91.55 58.72 60.41
N TYR A 172 -90.99 58.66 61.62
CA TYR A 172 -91.22 57.58 62.58
C TYR A 172 -92.13 58.03 63.73
N GLY A 173 -92.96 57.11 64.22
CA GLY A 173 -93.50 57.15 65.57
C GLY A 173 -92.52 56.55 66.59
N LEU A 174 -92.81 56.74 67.88
CA LEU A 174 -92.02 56.12 68.96
C LEU A 174 -92.05 54.58 68.89
N GLU A 175 -93.16 54.01 68.39
CA GLU A 175 -93.36 52.56 68.22
C GLU A 175 -92.50 51.96 67.08
N ASP A 176 -92.36 52.68 65.95
CA ASP A 176 -91.44 52.29 64.87
C ASP A 176 -89.99 52.23 65.36
N LEU A 177 -89.57 53.27 66.09
CA LEU A 177 -88.22 53.34 66.66
C LEU A 177 -87.98 52.21 67.66
N GLN A 178 -88.92 51.94 68.57
CA GLN A 178 -88.83 50.81 69.51
C GLN A 178 -88.79 49.45 68.79
N THR A 179 -89.53 49.30 67.69
CA THR A 179 -89.55 48.06 66.90
C THR A 179 -88.22 47.84 66.18
N ALA A 180 -87.68 48.86 65.50
CA ALA A 180 -86.38 48.82 64.85
C ALA A 180 -85.25 48.50 65.84
N VAL A 181 -85.26 49.17 67.00
CA VAL A 181 -84.35 48.94 68.12
C VAL A 181 -84.44 47.51 68.66
N THR A 182 -85.66 46.99 68.85
CA THR A 182 -85.88 45.64 69.39
C THR A 182 -85.40 44.58 68.41
N TYR A 183 -85.68 44.75 67.11
CA TYR A 183 -85.16 43.88 66.06
C TYR A 183 -83.62 43.91 66.03
N ALA A 184 -83.01 45.10 66.13
CA ALA A 184 -81.56 45.26 66.19
C ALA A 184 -80.95 44.53 67.39
N LYS A 185 -81.48 44.77 68.60
CA LYS A 185 -81.04 44.13 69.85
C LYS A 185 -81.16 42.59 69.80
N ALA A 186 -82.11 42.05 69.04
CA ALA A 186 -82.33 40.60 68.89
C ALA A 186 -81.51 39.91 67.77
N ASN A 187 -81.08 40.65 66.74
CA ASN A 187 -80.49 40.05 65.53
C ASN A 187 -79.10 40.58 65.14
N ASN A 188 -78.60 41.66 65.75
CA ASN A 188 -77.28 42.22 65.46
C ASN A 188 -76.12 41.22 65.65
N VAL A 189 -76.12 40.40 66.70
CA VAL A 189 -75.09 39.37 66.94
C VAL A 189 -75.15 38.26 65.88
N LYS A 190 -76.35 37.90 65.41
CA LYS A 190 -76.54 36.91 64.33
C LYS A 190 -75.98 37.45 63.01
N LEU A 191 -76.33 38.70 62.66
CA LEU A 191 -75.83 39.37 61.47
C LEU A 191 -74.31 39.57 61.52
N LEU A 192 -73.75 39.93 62.68
CA LEU A 192 -72.31 40.03 62.92
C LEU A 192 -71.61 38.67 62.74
N GLY A 193 -72.20 37.60 63.27
CA GLY A 193 -71.72 36.22 63.08
C GLY A 193 -71.69 35.82 61.61
N LEU A 194 -72.77 36.10 60.86
CA LEU A 194 -72.84 35.85 59.43
C LEU A 194 -71.81 36.66 58.64
N MET A 195 -71.56 37.94 58.96
CA MET A 195 -70.51 38.71 58.30
C MET A 195 -69.09 38.19 58.64
N ASN A 196 -68.90 37.62 59.83
CA ASN A 196 -67.65 36.93 60.15
C ASN A 196 -67.51 35.63 59.34
N SER A 197 -68.56 34.80 59.26
CA SER A 197 -68.61 33.58 58.44
C SER A 197 -68.42 33.86 56.95
N LEU A 198 -68.96 34.97 56.44
CA LEU A 198 -68.76 35.42 55.06
C LEU A 198 -67.29 35.72 54.78
N THR A 199 -66.64 36.42 55.72
CA THR A 199 -65.21 36.74 55.63
C THR A 199 -64.38 35.46 55.56
N THR A 200 -64.64 34.50 56.47
CA THR A 200 -63.95 33.19 56.48
C THR A 200 -64.25 32.36 55.23
N ALA A 201 -65.47 32.40 54.68
CA ALA A 201 -65.82 31.69 53.44
C ALA A 201 -65.16 32.28 52.19
N LEU A 202 -64.92 33.60 52.17
CA LEU A 202 -64.15 34.28 51.11
C LEU A 202 -62.65 33.98 51.23
N GLU A 203 -62.10 34.06 52.45
CA GLU A 203 -60.70 33.68 52.74
C GLU A 203 -60.41 32.22 52.37
N ALA A 204 -61.31 31.30 52.71
CA ALA A 204 -61.19 29.88 52.35
C ALA A 204 -61.22 29.65 50.83
N GLY A 205 -62.18 30.26 50.12
CA GLY A 205 -62.31 30.13 48.67
C GLY A 205 -61.10 30.68 47.90
N ALA A 206 -60.60 31.86 48.30
CA ALA A 206 -59.39 32.45 47.73
C ALA A 206 -58.15 31.57 47.99
N SER A 207 -58.03 30.99 49.19
CA SER A 207 -56.93 30.09 49.55
C SER A 207 -56.96 28.78 48.73
N GLU A 208 -58.13 28.19 48.52
CA GLU A 208 -58.33 26.99 47.70
C GLU A 208 -58.00 27.23 46.21
N LEU A 209 -58.49 28.36 45.66
CA LEU A 209 -58.20 28.77 44.28
C LEU A 209 -56.70 29.06 44.09
N ALA A 210 -56.08 29.79 45.01
CA ALA A 210 -54.64 30.03 44.99
C ALA A 210 -53.83 28.73 45.21
N GLY A 211 -54.35 27.75 45.96
CA GLY A 211 -53.75 26.43 46.14
C GLY A 211 -53.74 25.60 44.85
N THR A 212 -54.90 25.49 44.19
CA THR A 212 -55.05 24.77 42.92
C THR A 212 -54.24 25.41 41.79
N LEU A 213 -54.28 26.74 41.65
CA LEU A 213 -53.44 27.47 40.69
C LEU A 213 -51.94 27.21 40.90
N ARG A 214 -51.45 27.24 42.16
CA ARG A 214 -50.05 26.91 42.48
C ARG A 214 -49.68 25.47 42.13
N MET A 215 -50.58 24.49 42.32
CA MET A 215 -50.32 23.11 41.91
C MET A 215 -50.20 22.98 40.39
N VAL A 216 -51.09 23.62 39.61
CA VAL A 216 -51.02 23.63 38.15
C VAL A 216 -49.73 24.31 37.66
N GLN A 217 -49.39 25.47 38.24
CA GLN A 217 -48.15 26.19 37.91
C GLN A 217 -46.90 25.35 38.22
N THR A 218 -46.86 24.69 39.38
CA THR A 218 -45.75 23.81 39.79
C THR A 218 -45.61 22.63 38.83
N GLY A 219 -46.71 21.98 38.46
CA GLY A 219 -46.73 20.90 37.45
C GLY A 219 -46.22 21.37 36.08
N GLY A 220 -46.62 22.56 35.64
CA GLY A 220 -46.14 23.17 34.40
C GLY A 220 -44.63 23.44 34.40
N ILE A 221 -44.10 24.00 35.49
CA ILE A 221 -42.66 24.26 35.66
C ILE A 221 -41.87 22.95 35.67
N VAL A 222 -42.33 21.92 36.39
CA VAL A 222 -41.68 20.60 36.42
C VAL A 222 -41.68 19.96 35.03
N LEU A 223 -42.79 20.04 34.29
CA LEU A 223 -42.88 19.52 32.93
C LEU A 223 -41.93 20.25 31.96
N ALA A 224 -41.85 21.58 32.05
CA ALA A 224 -40.92 22.39 31.26
C ALA A 224 -39.45 22.06 31.58
N MET A 225 -39.12 21.85 32.85
CA MET A 225 -37.75 21.49 33.26
C MET A 225 -37.37 20.07 32.81
N LEU A 226 -38.29 19.10 32.86
CA LEU A 226 -38.08 17.76 32.31
C LEU A 226 -37.91 17.81 30.78
N ASN A 227 -38.69 18.64 30.09
CA ASN A 227 -38.56 18.88 28.65
C ASN A 227 -37.19 19.46 28.30
N PHE A 228 -36.71 20.46 29.05
CA PHE A 228 -35.37 21.03 28.90
C PHE A 228 -34.26 19.99 29.08
N VAL A 229 -34.32 19.16 30.13
CA VAL A 229 -33.32 18.09 30.37
C VAL A 229 -33.32 17.07 29.23
N PHE A 230 -34.50 16.70 28.70
CA PHE A 230 -34.61 15.82 27.54
C PHE A 230 -33.99 16.44 26.27
N ILE A 231 -34.23 17.73 26.02
CA ILE A 231 -33.60 18.48 24.90
C ILE A 231 -32.09 18.50 25.05
N LEU A 232 -31.58 18.85 26.23
CA LEU A 232 -30.15 18.92 26.52
C LEU A 232 -29.47 17.56 26.31
N PHE A 233 -30.07 16.47 26.82
CA PHE A 233 -29.55 15.12 26.61
C PHE A 233 -29.56 14.71 25.12
N LYS A 234 -30.65 14.97 24.40
CA LYS A 234 -30.73 14.71 22.94
C LYS A 234 -29.69 15.52 22.16
N PHE A 235 -29.47 16.78 22.53
CA PHE A 235 -28.46 17.65 21.92
C PHE A 235 -27.04 17.14 22.18
N VAL A 236 -26.66 16.88 23.43
CA VAL A 236 -25.33 16.36 23.80
C VAL A 236 -25.04 15.00 23.16
N ARG A 237 -26.02 14.08 23.15
CA ARG A 237 -25.89 12.79 22.45
C ARG A 237 -25.63 12.98 20.96
N ARG A 238 -26.33 13.94 20.33
CA ARG A 238 -26.19 14.21 18.89
C ARG A 238 -24.88 14.90 18.54
N LEU A 239 -24.37 15.78 19.41
CA LEU A 239 -23.05 16.38 19.27
C LEU A 239 -21.99 15.27 19.22
N ARG A 240 -21.92 14.44 20.28
CA ARG A 240 -20.98 13.30 20.37
C ARG A 240 -21.04 12.33 19.19
N LEU A 241 -22.24 12.05 18.65
CA LEU A 241 -22.39 11.21 17.45
C LEU A 241 -21.89 11.90 16.17
N SER A 242 -22.00 13.23 16.07
CA SER A 242 -21.42 13.99 14.96
C SER A 242 -19.91 14.09 15.08
N ASP A 243 -19.39 14.27 16.30
CA ASP A 243 -17.95 14.38 16.57
C ASP A 243 -17.25 13.05 16.30
N ALA A 244 -17.81 11.93 16.80
CA ALA A 244 -17.29 10.58 16.55
C ALA A 244 -17.33 10.19 15.07
N ALA A 245 -18.33 10.63 14.31
CA ALA A 245 -18.40 10.39 12.86
C ALA A 245 -17.37 11.21 12.06
N VAL A 246 -17.03 12.42 12.53
CA VAL A 246 -15.93 13.22 11.96
C VAL A 246 -14.58 12.60 12.29
N GLU A 247 -14.38 12.15 13.53
CA GLU A 247 -13.12 11.55 13.95
C GLU A 247 -12.84 10.22 13.24
N ALA A 248 -13.84 9.34 13.10
CA ALA A 248 -13.72 8.12 12.32
C ALA A 248 -13.37 8.38 10.84
N ALA A 249 -13.95 9.42 10.23
CA ALA A 249 -13.62 9.81 8.86
C ALA A 249 -12.20 10.42 8.75
N ASN A 250 -11.71 11.12 9.78
CA ASN A 250 -10.33 11.59 9.85
C ASN A 250 -9.34 10.41 10.02
N GLU A 251 -9.71 9.41 10.81
CA GLU A 251 -8.92 8.20 11.07
C GLU A 251 -8.81 7.33 9.80
N GLU A 252 -9.92 7.08 9.09
CA GLU A 252 -9.93 6.39 7.78
C GLU A 252 -9.00 7.08 6.76
N ASN A 253 -9.07 8.41 6.63
CA ASN A 253 -8.16 9.17 5.76
C ASN A 253 -6.69 9.04 6.21
N ARG A 254 -6.43 8.91 7.51
CA ARG A 254 -5.08 8.72 8.06
C ARG A 254 -4.54 7.30 7.86
N GLU A 255 -5.40 6.29 7.85
CA GLU A 255 -5.03 4.92 7.48
C GLU A 255 -4.68 4.82 5.99
N ILE A 256 -5.44 5.49 5.12
CA ILE A 256 -5.10 5.63 3.69
C ILE A 256 -3.73 6.31 3.54
N LEU A 257 -3.48 7.43 4.24
CA LEU A 257 -2.21 8.17 4.19
C LEU A 257 -1.03 7.50 4.95
N SER A 258 -1.24 6.39 5.66
CA SER A 258 -0.15 5.60 6.27
C SER A 258 0.13 4.28 5.57
N SER A 259 -0.87 3.72 4.87
CA SER A 259 -0.73 2.48 4.09
C SER A 259 -0.10 2.67 2.71
N VAL A 260 -0.25 3.85 2.10
CA VAL A 260 0.35 4.17 0.80
C VAL A 260 1.87 4.36 0.91
N ARG A 261 2.65 3.60 0.13
CA ARG A 261 4.12 3.66 0.05
C ARG A 261 4.67 4.95 -0.56
N GLU A 262 3.81 5.72 -1.22
CA GLU A 262 4.14 6.94 -1.94
C GLU A 262 4.02 8.17 -1.02
N GLY A 263 4.86 9.17 -1.25
CA GLY A 263 4.84 10.43 -0.52
C GLY A 263 3.70 11.32 -1.00
N LEU A 264 2.56 11.32 -0.30
CA LEU A 264 1.39 12.13 -0.65
C LEU A 264 1.32 13.35 0.26
N PHE A 265 1.21 14.55 -0.31
CA PHE A 265 0.95 15.77 0.45
C PHE A 265 0.22 16.81 -0.39
N LEU A 266 -0.47 17.74 0.27
CA LEU A 266 -1.10 18.88 -0.40
C LEU A 266 -0.15 20.09 -0.42
N ILE A 267 -0.21 20.87 -1.50
CA ILE A 267 0.37 22.21 -1.59
C ILE A 267 -0.76 23.25 -1.65
N THR A 268 -0.62 24.34 -0.90
CA THR A 268 -1.50 25.51 -0.92
C THR A 268 -1.06 26.56 -1.96
N PRO A 269 -1.92 27.50 -2.39
CA PRO A 269 -1.56 28.53 -3.37
C PRO A 269 -0.44 29.49 -2.93
N ASP A 270 -0.11 29.56 -1.64
CA ASP A 270 1.06 30.25 -1.09
C ASP A 270 2.32 29.36 -1.02
N PHE A 271 2.32 28.24 -1.73
CA PHE A 271 3.42 27.27 -1.89
C PHE A 271 3.89 26.60 -0.59
N ARG A 272 2.99 26.39 0.37
CA ARG A 272 3.26 25.66 1.62
C ARG A 272 2.70 24.25 1.61
N LEU A 273 3.30 23.37 2.42
CA LEU A 273 2.75 22.06 2.73
C LEU A 273 1.45 22.18 3.52
N GLY A 274 0.43 21.40 3.13
CA GLY A 274 -0.86 21.32 3.80
C GLY A 274 -0.81 20.58 5.14
N THR A 275 -1.97 20.49 5.80
CA THR A 275 -2.12 19.83 7.12
C THR A 275 -2.09 18.31 7.09
N GLN A 276 -2.22 17.69 5.92
CA GLN A 276 -2.14 16.24 5.72
C GLN A 276 -0.96 15.89 4.81
N ILE A 277 -0.10 15.00 5.32
CA ILE A 277 1.16 14.53 4.72
C ILE A 277 1.25 13.02 5.03
N SER A 278 1.57 12.18 4.04
CA SER A 278 1.71 10.73 4.23
C SER A 278 2.97 10.41 5.03
N GLN A 279 2.91 9.35 5.85
CA GLN A 279 4.06 8.92 6.66
C GLN A 279 5.27 8.57 5.77
N SER A 280 5.01 7.95 4.61
CA SER A 280 6.00 7.58 3.60
C SER A 280 6.80 8.78 3.05
N THR A 281 6.20 9.98 3.03
CA THR A 281 6.89 11.22 2.61
C THR A 281 8.14 11.48 3.45
N GLN A 282 8.08 11.30 4.77
CA GLN A 282 9.23 11.59 5.65
C GLN A 282 10.40 10.61 5.43
N SER A 283 10.10 9.35 5.11
CA SER A 283 11.13 8.37 4.73
C SER A 283 11.75 8.65 3.37
N LEU A 284 10.95 9.05 2.36
CA LEU A 284 11.43 9.33 0.99
C LEU A 284 12.37 10.56 0.94
N PHE A 285 12.04 11.61 1.70
CA PHE A 285 12.88 12.82 1.78
C PHE A 285 14.05 12.69 2.78
N GLY A 286 14.11 11.60 3.56
CA GLY A 286 15.15 11.39 4.59
C GLY A 286 15.12 12.38 5.76
N ARG A 287 14.07 13.21 5.88
CA ARG A 287 13.91 14.23 6.92
C ARG A 287 12.44 14.37 7.36
N PRO A 288 12.17 14.77 8.62
CA PRO A 288 10.83 15.18 9.01
C PRO A 288 10.39 16.41 8.20
N LEU A 289 9.10 16.45 7.88
CA LEU A 289 8.43 17.54 7.17
C LEU A 289 7.19 17.93 7.97
N ASN A 290 6.99 19.23 8.18
CA ASN A 290 5.91 19.76 9.01
C ASN A 290 4.84 20.43 8.15
N PRO A 291 3.56 20.40 8.57
CA PRO A 291 2.53 21.25 8.02
C PRO A 291 2.94 22.74 8.03
N GLY A 292 2.77 23.42 6.90
CA GLY A 292 3.11 24.83 6.73
C GLY A 292 4.55 25.12 6.30
N ASP A 293 5.45 24.13 6.21
CA ASP A 293 6.80 24.33 5.67
C ASP A 293 6.75 24.79 4.19
N PRO A 294 7.62 25.71 3.72
CA PRO A 294 7.64 26.14 2.32
C PRO A 294 8.15 25.04 1.39
N PHE A 295 7.38 24.73 0.34
CA PHE A 295 7.69 23.60 -0.54
C PHE A 295 9.04 23.74 -1.27
N PHE A 296 9.42 24.95 -1.68
CA PHE A 296 10.69 25.15 -2.39
C PHE A 296 11.92 25.04 -1.47
N ASP A 297 11.81 25.35 -0.18
CA ASP A 297 12.87 25.08 0.81
C ASP A 297 12.98 23.57 1.11
N VAL A 298 11.86 22.85 0.93
CA VAL A 298 11.81 21.38 0.97
C VAL A 298 12.44 20.74 -0.28
N LEU A 299 12.41 21.42 -1.44
CA LEU A 299 13.12 21.00 -2.66
C LEU A 299 14.59 21.45 -2.73
N MET A 300 14.98 22.57 -2.12
CA MET A 300 16.29 23.22 -2.29
C MET A 300 17.54 22.32 -2.17
N PRO A 301 17.63 21.32 -1.26
CA PRO A 301 18.79 20.41 -1.21
C PRO A 301 18.70 19.20 -2.16
N LEU A 302 17.65 19.08 -2.97
CA LEU A 302 17.37 17.95 -3.86
C LEU A 302 17.61 18.26 -5.35
N VAL A 303 17.53 19.53 -5.74
CA VAL A 303 17.52 19.97 -7.15
C VAL A 303 18.55 21.07 -7.40
N SER A 304 18.95 21.30 -8.66
CA SER A 304 19.79 22.46 -8.96
C SER A 304 18.99 23.77 -8.85
N ALA A 305 19.69 24.91 -8.77
CA ALA A 305 19.04 26.22 -8.74
C ALA A 305 18.19 26.48 -10.00
N SER A 306 18.61 25.97 -11.16
CA SER A 306 17.86 26.07 -12.42
C SER A 306 16.57 25.24 -12.40
N ASP A 307 16.66 24.03 -11.85
CA ASP A 307 15.51 23.11 -11.76
C ASP A 307 14.49 23.59 -10.72
N LEU A 308 14.94 24.26 -9.65
CA LEU A 308 14.08 24.88 -8.64
C LEU A 308 13.29 26.07 -9.22
N GLU A 309 13.91 26.90 -10.05
CA GLU A 309 13.23 28.00 -10.75
C GLU A 309 12.22 27.48 -11.79
N ALA A 310 12.60 26.46 -12.56
CA ALA A 310 11.70 25.76 -13.49
C ALA A 310 10.51 25.12 -12.74
N ALA A 311 10.77 24.43 -11.63
CA ALA A 311 9.74 23.83 -10.78
C ALA A 311 8.79 24.87 -10.19
N ARG A 312 9.30 26.05 -9.81
CA ARG A 312 8.47 27.15 -9.31
C ARG A 312 7.52 27.67 -10.39
N SER A 313 8.03 27.90 -11.60
CA SER A 313 7.22 28.31 -12.75
C SER A 313 6.18 27.26 -13.13
N TYR A 314 6.53 25.97 -13.05
CA TYR A 314 5.64 24.85 -13.30
C TYR A 314 4.49 24.75 -12.29
N VAL A 315 4.79 24.87 -10.98
CA VAL A 315 3.77 24.80 -9.92
C VAL A 315 2.82 26.01 -9.97
N ASP A 316 3.34 27.22 -10.23
CA ASP A 316 2.52 28.42 -10.42
C ASP A 316 1.54 28.26 -11.60
N LEU A 317 2.02 27.73 -12.74
CA LEU A 317 1.20 27.44 -13.92
C LEU A 317 0.05 26.46 -13.61
N LEU A 318 0.24 25.47 -12.73
CA LEU A 318 -0.81 24.51 -12.35
C LEU A 318 -1.94 25.14 -11.49
N PHE A 319 -1.66 26.21 -10.75
CA PHE A 319 -2.68 26.96 -10.01
C PHE A 319 -3.54 27.87 -10.91
N GLN A 320 -3.05 28.25 -12.10
CA GLN A 320 -3.82 29.07 -13.04
C GLN A 320 -5.08 28.31 -13.54
N PRO A 321 -6.26 28.95 -13.64
CA PRO A 321 -7.52 28.24 -13.87
C PRO A 321 -7.58 27.53 -15.23
N HIS A 322 -7.19 28.22 -16.31
CA HIS A 322 -7.41 27.77 -17.69
C HIS A 322 -6.39 26.74 -18.22
N VAL A 323 -5.45 26.29 -17.40
CA VAL A 323 -4.43 25.31 -17.79
C VAL A 323 -5.00 23.89 -17.82
N LYS A 324 -4.67 23.12 -18.87
CA LYS A 324 -4.99 21.69 -18.98
C LYS A 324 -3.80 20.86 -18.47
N GLU A 325 -4.05 20.10 -17.41
CA GLU A 325 -3.04 19.32 -16.67
C GLU A 325 -2.22 18.39 -17.59
N SER A 326 -2.90 17.63 -18.47
CA SER A 326 -2.27 16.69 -19.40
C SER A 326 -1.43 17.32 -20.52
N LEU A 327 -1.50 18.65 -20.73
CA LEU A 327 -0.62 19.37 -21.65
C LEU A 327 0.63 19.95 -20.96
N VAL A 328 0.66 19.97 -19.63
CA VAL A 328 1.74 20.55 -18.84
C VAL A 328 2.59 19.47 -18.17
N GLN A 329 2.02 18.31 -17.82
CA GLN A 329 2.76 17.16 -17.24
C GLN A 329 4.01 16.73 -18.04
N SER A 330 4.03 16.92 -19.37
CA SER A 330 5.19 16.62 -20.23
C SER A 330 6.35 17.62 -20.11
N ILE A 331 6.16 18.74 -19.41
CA ILE A 331 7.12 19.83 -19.17
C ILE A 331 7.55 19.86 -17.69
N ASN A 332 7.18 18.84 -16.91
CA ASN A 332 7.53 18.73 -15.50
C ASN A 332 9.06 18.55 -15.31
N PRO A 333 9.77 19.47 -14.63
CA PRO A 333 11.21 19.34 -14.40
C PRO A 333 11.57 18.35 -13.28
N LEU A 334 10.59 17.89 -12.49
CA LEU A 334 10.80 17.05 -11.30
C LEU A 334 10.47 15.57 -11.54
N VAL A 335 10.58 15.09 -12.79
CA VAL A 335 10.24 13.70 -13.14
C VAL A 335 11.29 12.69 -12.66
N GLU A 336 12.59 13.04 -12.65
CA GLU A 336 13.67 12.17 -12.14
C GLU A 336 14.73 13.02 -11.41
N VAL A 337 14.54 13.23 -10.10
CA VAL A 337 15.40 14.06 -9.23
C VAL A 337 16.38 13.18 -8.45
N GLY A 338 17.68 13.39 -8.65
CA GLY A 338 18.74 12.63 -7.96
C GLY A 338 19.01 13.12 -6.54
N LEU A 339 18.87 12.23 -5.56
CA LEU A 339 19.06 12.48 -4.13
C LEU A 339 20.18 11.59 -3.57
N THR A 340 21.23 12.19 -3.01
CA THR A 340 22.27 11.44 -2.28
C THR A 340 21.90 11.26 -0.81
N LEU A 341 21.30 10.11 -0.46
CA LEU A 341 21.08 9.72 0.94
C LEU A 341 22.34 9.11 1.56
N LYS A 342 22.48 9.26 2.89
CA LYS A 342 23.44 8.47 3.67
C LYS A 342 22.75 7.26 4.27
N ASN A 343 23.20 6.06 3.89
CA ASN A 343 22.74 4.81 4.47
C ASN A 343 23.23 4.69 5.93
N ARG A 344 22.67 3.74 6.71
CA ARG A 344 22.98 3.51 8.13
C ARG A 344 24.47 3.23 8.44
N LEU A 345 25.25 2.87 7.42
CA LEU A 345 26.70 2.66 7.46
C LEU A 345 27.51 3.93 7.12
N GLY A 346 26.88 5.10 7.01
CA GLY A 346 27.52 6.38 6.66
C GLY A 346 27.86 6.54 5.16
N GLN A 347 27.68 5.50 4.35
CA GLN A 347 27.94 5.50 2.91
C GLN A 347 26.88 6.30 2.15
N ASN A 348 27.32 7.09 1.17
CA ASN A 348 26.45 7.81 0.24
C ASN A 348 25.85 6.82 -0.78
N THR A 349 24.53 6.75 -0.87
CA THR A 349 23.76 6.04 -1.90
C THR A 349 22.96 7.04 -2.72
N GLN A 350 23.00 6.94 -4.05
CA GLN A 350 22.10 7.72 -4.90
C GLN A 350 20.72 7.05 -4.97
N HIS A 351 19.69 7.86 -4.84
CA HIS A 351 18.28 7.53 -5.03
C HIS A 351 17.70 8.49 -6.06
N TYR A 352 16.62 8.12 -6.74
CA TYR A 352 15.92 8.96 -7.70
C TYR A 352 14.45 9.08 -7.31
N LEU A 353 13.98 10.32 -7.10
CA LEU A 353 12.59 10.62 -6.76
C LEU A 353 11.85 11.22 -7.96
N SER A 354 10.60 10.81 -8.14
CA SER A 354 9.71 11.29 -9.19
C SER A 354 8.51 12.01 -8.58
N PHE A 355 8.28 13.26 -8.96
CA PHE A 355 7.22 14.11 -8.41
C PHE A 355 6.10 14.30 -9.42
N GLN A 356 4.87 13.92 -9.07
CA GLN A 356 3.65 14.12 -9.86
C GLN A 356 2.74 15.13 -9.17
N PHE A 357 2.01 15.94 -9.94
CA PHE A 357 1.22 17.07 -9.45
C PHE A 357 -0.18 17.05 -10.07
N ASN A 358 -1.21 16.83 -9.25
CA ASN A 358 -2.60 16.68 -9.66
C ASN A 358 -3.47 17.78 -9.03
N ARG A 359 -4.41 18.38 -9.77
CA ARG A 359 -5.15 19.57 -9.30
C ARG A 359 -6.40 19.21 -8.47
N ALA A 360 -6.43 19.57 -7.19
CA ALA A 360 -7.60 19.41 -6.33
C ALA A 360 -8.55 20.62 -6.46
N GLN A 361 -9.62 20.44 -7.24
CA GLN A 361 -10.59 21.48 -7.60
C GLN A 361 -11.90 21.35 -6.81
N VAL A 362 -12.55 22.48 -6.52
CA VAL A 362 -13.89 22.52 -5.93
C VAL A 362 -14.72 23.58 -6.66
N GLY A 363 -15.42 23.15 -7.70
CA GLY A 363 -15.97 24.07 -8.70
C GLY A 363 -14.89 24.51 -9.69
N ASP A 364 -14.94 25.76 -10.13
CA ASP A 364 -14.10 26.30 -11.21
C ASP A 364 -12.73 26.84 -10.71
N SER A 365 -12.32 26.50 -9.48
CA SER A 365 -11.06 26.93 -8.88
C SER A 365 -10.25 25.79 -8.25
N VAL A 366 -8.94 25.84 -8.47
CA VAL A 366 -7.96 24.96 -7.82
C VAL A 366 -7.78 25.46 -6.38
N ARG A 367 -8.04 24.59 -5.39
CA ARG A 367 -7.86 24.95 -3.97
C ARG A 367 -6.50 24.50 -3.44
N HIS A 368 -6.04 23.33 -3.89
CA HIS A 368 -4.77 22.72 -3.54
C HIS A 368 -4.23 21.95 -4.75
N LEU A 369 -2.92 21.67 -4.75
CA LEU A 369 -2.34 20.61 -5.59
C LEU A 369 -2.05 19.41 -4.71
N LEU A 370 -2.43 18.21 -5.15
CA LEU A 370 -1.95 16.96 -4.56
C LEU A 370 -0.63 16.60 -5.24
N VAL A 371 0.42 16.45 -4.43
CA VAL A 371 1.74 16.00 -4.89
C VAL A 371 1.94 14.56 -4.47
N THR A 372 2.39 13.75 -5.42
CA THR A 372 2.74 12.34 -5.23
C THR A 372 4.23 12.17 -5.52
N VAL A 373 4.98 11.63 -4.55
CA VAL A 373 6.42 11.39 -4.66
C VAL A 373 6.69 9.89 -4.63
N GLN A 374 7.35 9.38 -5.66
CA GLN A 374 7.69 7.97 -5.83
C GLN A 374 9.20 7.79 -5.88
N ASP A 375 9.71 6.75 -5.23
CA ASP A 375 11.08 6.27 -5.48
C ASP A 375 11.10 5.51 -6.82
N VAL A 376 11.94 5.96 -7.74
CA VAL A 376 12.13 5.40 -9.08
C VAL A 376 13.55 4.89 -9.30
N THR A 377 14.35 4.73 -8.24
CA THR A 377 15.77 4.36 -8.28
C THR A 377 16.03 3.08 -9.09
N GLU A 378 15.25 2.01 -8.84
CA GLU A 378 15.36 0.76 -9.61
C GLU A 378 14.99 0.95 -11.09
N ARG A 379 13.98 1.78 -11.39
CA ARG A 379 13.55 2.08 -12.77
C ARG A 379 14.63 2.84 -13.53
N VAL A 380 15.25 3.84 -12.89
CA VAL A 380 16.33 4.65 -13.49
C VAL A 380 17.56 3.78 -13.74
N HIS A 381 17.99 2.98 -12.77
CA HIS A 381 19.12 2.06 -12.94
C HIS A 381 18.85 0.97 -13.98
N LEU A 382 17.63 0.42 -14.05
CA LEU A 382 17.25 -0.53 -15.10
C LEU A 382 17.25 0.12 -16.48
N SER A 383 16.75 1.36 -16.61
CA SER A 383 16.77 2.14 -17.85
C SER A 383 18.21 2.40 -18.32
N GLN A 384 19.07 2.88 -17.42
CA GLN A 384 20.51 3.10 -17.68
C GLN A 384 21.19 1.81 -18.15
N ARG A 385 20.95 0.69 -17.45
CA ARG A 385 21.51 -0.62 -17.81
C ARG A 385 21.02 -1.12 -19.17
N LEU A 386 19.72 -0.98 -19.46
CA LEU A 386 19.15 -1.36 -20.74
C LEU A 386 19.75 -0.56 -21.90
N GLU A 387 20.02 0.74 -21.71
CA GLU A 387 20.72 1.53 -22.73
C GLU A 387 22.20 1.16 -22.88
N THR A 388 22.93 0.82 -21.81
CA THR A 388 24.30 0.30 -21.95
C THR A 388 24.33 -1.06 -22.65
N ASP A 389 23.40 -1.97 -22.32
CA ASP A 389 23.30 -3.29 -22.95
C ASP A 389 22.87 -3.17 -24.43
N ARG A 390 21.97 -2.23 -24.75
CA ARG A 390 21.59 -1.87 -26.14
C ARG A 390 22.75 -1.26 -26.93
N ALA A 391 23.52 -0.36 -26.33
CA ALA A 391 24.68 0.26 -26.96
C ALA A 391 25.75 -0.81 -27.28
N ARG A 392 26.04 -1.69 -26.32
CA ARG A 392 26.92 -2.85 -26.50
C ARG A 392 26.45 -3.74 -27.65
N ALA A 393 25.19 -4.17 -27.64
CA ALA A 393 24.63 -5.04 -28.66
C ALA A 393 24.65 -4.41 -30.07
N ARG A 394 24.44 -3.08 -30.18
CA ARG A 394 24.59 -2.34 -31.45
C ARG A 394 26.03 -2.38 -31.96
N SER A 395 27.03 -2.17 -31.10
CA SER A 395 28.45 -2.22 -31.48
C SER A 395 28.92 -3.63 -31.84
N GLU A 396 28.48 -4.65 -31.12
CA GLU A 396 28.76 -6.05 -31.43
C GLU A 396 28.10 -6.47 -32.77
N PHE A 397 26.85 -6.05 -33.03
CA PHE A 397 26.21 -6.27 -34.33
C PHE A 397 26.91 -5.53 -35.48
N ALA A 398 27.34 -4.29 -35.27
CA ALA A 398 28.10 -3.53 -36.27
C ALA A 398 29.44 -4.20 -36.61
N MET A 399 30.14 -4.74 -35.62
CA MET A 399 31.36 -5.53 -35.82
C MET A 399 31.09 -6.82 -36.63
N LEU A 400 29.99 -7.52 -36.37
CA LEU A 400 29.58 -8.68 -37.17
C LEU A 400 29.27 -8.29 -38.62
N MET A 401 28.55 -7.19 -38.85
CA MET A 401 28.25 -6.70 -40.21
C MET A 401 29.52 -6.28 -40.96
N ALA A 402 30.46 -5.58 -40.30
CA ALA A 402 31.77 -5.26 -40.89
C ALA A 402 32.52 -6.54 -41.30
N ALA A 403 32.57 -7.55 -40.43
CA ALA A 403 33.19 -8.84 -40.72
C ALA A 403 32.47 -9.65 -41.82
N VAL A 404 31.14 -9.54 -41.96
CA VAL A 404 30.39 -10.12 -43.10
C VAL A 404 30.70 -9.40 -44.42
N SER A 405 30.99 -8.09 -44.39
CA SER A 405 31.33 -7.30 -45.57
C SER A 405 32.80 -7.36 -46.01
N ALA A 406 33.68 -7.91 -45.17
CA ALA A 406 35.11 -8.03 -45.45
C ALA A 406 35.44 -9.23 -46.36
N ASP A 407 36.55 -9.16 -47.09
CA ASP A 407 37.04 -10.32 -47.86
C ASP A 407 37.33 -11.53 -46.94
N PRO A 408 36.72 -12.70 -47.18
CA PRO A 408 36.92 -13.88 -46.35
C PRO A 408 38.38 -14.36 -46.25
N THR A 409 39.22 -14.12 -47.27
CA THR A 409 40.63 -14.55 -47.21
C THR A 409 41.46 -13.64 -46.30
N THR A 410 41.25 -12.33 -46.40
CA THR A 410 41.90 -11.29 -45.60
C THR A 410 41.44 -11.38 -44.14
N LEU A 411 40.15 -11.59 -43.90
CA LEU A 411 39.59 -11.77 -42.56
C LEU A 411 40.13 -13.05 -41.88
N ARG A 412 40.25 -14.17 -42.61
CA ARG A 412 40.92 -15.39 -42.10
C ARG A 412 42.38 -15.13 -41.71
N GLN A 413 43.13 -14.41 -42.56
CA GLN A 413 44.53 -14.07 -42.28
C GLN A 413 44.66 -13.15 -41.06
N PHE A 414 43.82 -12.13 -40.95
CA PHE A 414 43.77 -11.26 -39.76
C PHE A 414 43.47 -12.05 -38.49
N VAL A 415 42.38 -12.83 -38.47
CA VAL A 415 41.98 -13.62 -37.29
C VAL A 415 43.11 -14.57 -36.85
N SER A 416 43.75 -15.27 -37.79
CA SER A 416 44.86 -16.19 -37.47
C SER A 416 46.12 -15.47 -36.97
N ARG A 417 46.43 -14.26 -37.49
CA ARG A 417 47.57 -13.44 -37.01
C ARG A 417 47.29 -12.82 -35.65
N ALA A 418 46.08 -12.33 -35.44
CA ALA A 418 45.67 -11.70 -34.20
C ALA A 418 45.59 -12.71 -33.05
N GLU A 419 45.04 -13.91 -33.29
CA GLU A 419 45.04 -15.01 -32.33
C GLU A 419 46.48 -15.40 -31.92
N ALA A 420 47.37 -15.66 -32.89
CA ALA A 420 48.77 -15.97 -32.61
C ALA A 420 49.49 -14.82 -31.88
N GLY A 421 49.22 -13.57 -32.28
CA GLY A 421 49.78 -12.37 -31.66
C GLY A 421 49.34 -12.20 -30.21
N LEU A 422 48.08 -12.49 -29.87
CA LEU A 422 47.56 -12.45 -28.50
C LEU A 422 48.02 -13.62 -27.64
N LEU A 423 48.24 -14.81 -28.22
CA LEU A 423 48.88 -15.92 -27.51
C LEU A 423 50.34 -15.59 -27.15
N GLU A 424 51.10 -14.97 -28.06
CA GLU A 424 52.44 -14.45 -27.71
C GLU A 424 52.38 -13.29 -26.70
N VAL A 425 51.34 -12.45 -26.69
CA VAL A 425 51.11 -11.47 -25.60
C VAL A 425 50.85 -12.17 -24.27
N ASN A 426 50.03 -13.23 -24.24
CA ASN A 426 49.76 -14.02 -23.04
C ASN A 426 51.05 -14.60 -22.44
N ASP A 427 51.86 -15.26 -23.25
CA ASP A 427 53.12 -15.85 -22.78
C ASP A 427 54.16 -14.80 -22.38
N LEU A 428 54.21 -13.66 -23.07
CA LEU A 428 55.03 -12.51 -22.64
C LEU A 428 54.60 -11.99 -21.27
N LEU A 429 53.30 -11.74 -21.05
CA LEU A 429 52.80 -11.28 -19.75
C LEU A 429 53.03 -12.32 -18.65
N ARG A 430 52.78 -13.61 -18.93
CA ARG A 430 53.07 -14.71 -18.01
C ARG A 430 54.55 -14.77 -17.63
N SER A 431 55.46 -14.48 -18.58
CA SER A 431 56.90 -14.38 -18.30
C SER A 431 57.23 -13.21 -17.36
N THR A 432 56.53 -12.07 -17.46
CA THR A 432 56.76 -10.93 -16.55
C THR A 432 56.42 -11.26 -15.10
N ALA A 433 55.36 -12.03 -14.85
CA ALA A 433 54.97 -12.47 -13.51
C ALA A 433 55.99 -13.41 -12.83
N SER A 434 56.96 -13.94 -13.59
CA SER A 434 58.05 -14.79 -13.10
C SER A 434 59.45 -14.14 -13.22
N ALA A 435 59.54 -12.90 -13.71
CA ALA A 435 60.81 -12.26 -14.05
C ALA A 435 61.35 -11.39 -12.90
N ALA A 436 62.41 -11.85 -12.23
CA ALA A 436 63.11 -11.08 -11.19
C ALA A 436 63.98 -9.92 -11.71
N ASN A 437 63.82 -9.49 -12.98
CA ASN A 437 64.63 -8.46 -13.62
C ASN A 437 63.75 -7.43 -14.34
N GLU A 438 63.82 -6.19 -13.88
CA GLU A 438 63.05 -5.04 -14.37
C GLU A 438 63.21 -4.81 -15.89
N ALA A 439 64.43 -4.99 -16.42
CA ALA A 439 64.70 -4.82 -17.85
C ALA A 439 64.01 -5.88 -18.72
N ALA A 440 63.75 -7.08 -18.18
CA ALA A 440 62.99 -8.11 -18.87
C ALA A 440 61.49 -7.77 -18.91
N VAL A 441 60.95 -7.22 -17.82
CA VAL A 441 59.55 -6.79 -17.73
C VAL A 441 59.26 -5.66 -18.73
N ILE A 442 60.11 -4.62 -18.79
CA ILE A 442 59.96 -3.53 -19.78
C ILE A 442 59.98 -4.08 -21.20
N LYS A 443 60.96 -4.94 -21.54
CA LYS A 443 61.12 -5.51 -22.89
C LYS A 443 59.93 -6.40 -23.30
N ALA A 444 59.32 -7.12 -22.35
CA ALA A 444 58.12 -7.91 -22.58
C ALA A 444 56.89 -7.01 -22.82
N LEU A 445 56.67 -5.99 -22.00
CA LEU A 445 55.58 -5.02 -22.17
C LEU A 445 55.69 -4.24 -23.49
N GLU A 446 56.89 -3.82 -23.88
CA GLU A 446 57.15 -3.15 -25.15
C GLU A 446 56.87 -4.09 -26.36
N SER A 447 57.20 -5.39 -26.21
CA SER A 447 56.95 -6.39 -27.24
C SER A 447 55.48 -6.79 -27.32
N ALA A 448 54.75 -6.78 -26.21
CA ALA A 448 53.29 -6.89 -26.20
C ALA A 448 52.64 -5.68 -26.86
N ALA A 449 53.09 -4.45 -26.55
CA ALA A 449 52.56 -3.22 -27.13
C ALA A 449 52.68 -3.21 -28.66
N ARG A 450 53.83 -3.64 -29.22
CA ARG A 450 54.00 -3.81 -30.68
C ARG A 450 52.97 -4.74 -31.31
N ARG A 451 52.65 -5.87 -30.66
CA ARG A 451 51.70 -6.88 -31.18
C ARG A 451 50.27 -6.35 -31.15
N VAL A 452 49.89 -5.71 -30.04
CA VAL A 452 48.58 -5.08 -29.87
C VAL A 452 48.39 -3.91 -30.85
N HIS A 453 49.44 -3.11 -31.09
CA HIS A 453 49.42 -2.06 -32.10
C HIS A 453 49.25 -2.59 -33.53
N ALA A 454 49.86 -3.73 -33.87
CA ALA A 454 49.63 -4.38 -35.17
C ALA A 454 48.17 -4.87 -35.30
N ILE A 455 47.60 -5.48 -34.25
CA ILE A 455 46.20 -5.92 -34.23
C ILE A 455 45.24 -4.72 -34.36
N LYS A 456 45.54 -3.59 -33.71
CA LYS A 456 44.83 -2.32 -33.86
C LYS A 456 44.88 -1.79 -35.30
N GLY A 457 46.02 -1.89 -35.97
CA GLY A 457 46.18 -1.53 -37.38
C GLY A 457 45.30 -2.39 -38.30
N ASP A 458 45.49 -3.71 -38.26
CA ASP A 458 44.77 -4.65 -39.13
C ASP A 458 43.24 -4.60 -38.89
N SER A 459 42.80 -4.51 -37.63
CA SER A 459 41.36 -4.39 -37.30
C SER A 459 40.75 -3.07 -37.79
N SER A 460 41.50 -1.97 -37.76
CA SER A 460 41.05 -0.68 -38.31
C SER A 460 40.88 -0.76 -39.84
N MET A 461 41.80 -1.42 -40.55
CA MET A 461 41.70 -1.62 -42.00
C MET A 461 40.49 -2.48 -42.41
N LEU A 462 40.02 -3.36 -41.53
CA LEU A 462 38.83 -4.19 -41.72
C LEU A 462 37.53 -3.56 -41.19
N ASN A 463 37.56 -2.28 -40.77
CA ASN A 463 36.45 -1.56 -40.12
C ASN A 463 35.90 -2.27 -38.85
N LEU A 464 36.71 -3.10 -38.20
CA LEU A 464 36.36 -3.80 -36.96
C LEU A 464 36.58 -2.86 -35.76
N SER A 465 35.81 -1.77 -35.73
CA SER A 465 35.95 -0.64 -34.81
C SER A 465 36.04 -1.06 -33.34
N LEU A 466 35.19 -2.00 -32.91
CA LEU A 466 35.17 -2.52 -31.54
C LEU A 466 36.50 -3.21 -31.16
N LEU A 467 37.14 -3.94 -32.08
CA LEU A 467 38.47 -4.52 -31.82
C LEU A 467 39.58 -3.48 -31.86
N SER A 468 39.50 -2.48 -32.75
CA SER A 468 40.48 -1.39 -32.81
C SER A 468 40.45 -0.54 -31.53
N GLU A 469 39.27 -0.21 -31.03
CA GLU A 469 39.07 0.51 -29.77
C GLU A 469 39.63 -0.28 -28.57
N GLN A 470 39.38 -1.58 -28.52
CA GLN A 470 39.85 -2.40 -27.40
C GLN A 470 41.34 -2.73 -27.46
N ALA A 471 41.90 -2.90 -28.66
CA ALA A 471 43.34 -2.93 -28.84
C ALA A 471 43.98 -1.57 -28.47
N HIS A 472 43.30 -0.45 -28.70
CA HIS A 472 43.74 0.86 -28.22
C HIS A 472 43.68 0.99 -26.69
N GLN A 473 42.63 0.50 -26.03
CA GLN A 473 42.53 0.49 -24.57
C GLN A 473 43.65 -0.35 -23.95
N PHE A 474 43.92 -1.54 -24.50
CA PHE A 474 45.03 -2.40 -24.10
C PHE A 474 46.40 -1.74 -24.31
N GLU A 475 46.62 -1.13 -25.48
CA GLU A 475 47.84 -0.36 -25.79
C GLU A 475 48.04 0.80 -24.80
N SER A 476 46.99 1.54 -24.47
CA SER A 476 47.05 2.67 -23.53
C SER A 476 47.38 2.23 -22.11
N GLU A 477 46.81 1.12 -21.63
CA GLU A 477 47.12 0.59 -20.29
C GLU A 477 48.55 0.02 -20.24
N LEU A 478 49.04 -0.65 -21.28
CA LEU A 478 50.47 -1.02 -21.41
C LEU A 478 51.38 0.22 -21.35
N GLN A 479 51.02 1.31 -22.03
CA GLN A 479 51.78 2.56 -22.00
C GLN A 479 51.76 3.22 -20.62
N ARG A 480 50.62 3.19 -19.92
CA ARG A 480 50.46 3.69 -18.55
C ARG A 480 51.30 2.89 -17.55
N ILE A 481 51.27 1.56 -17.63
CA ILE A 481 52.11 0.66 -16.82
C ILE A 481 53.60 0.97 -17.04
N ARG A 482 54.01 1.24 -18.29
CA ARG A 482 55.38 1.67 -18.61
C ARG A 482 55.72 3.07 -18.05
N GLN A 483 54.76 3.98 -17.93
CA GLN A 483 54.96 5.33 -17.35
C GLN A 483 55.02 5.32 -15.82
N ILE A 484 54.33 4.39 -15.16
CA ILE A 484 54.30 4.24 -13.68
C ILE A 484 55.69 3.92 -13.09
N GLY A 485 56.59 3.35 -13.89
CA GLY A 485 57.97 3.07 -13.49
C GLY A 485 58.13 1.77 -12.70
N VAL A 486 59.20 1.04 -12.99
CA VAL A 486 59.46 -0.28 -12.38
C VAL A 486 59.90 -0.13 -10.92
N GLY A 487 59.59 -1.14 -10.10
CA GLY A 487 59.83 -1.15 -8.66
C GLY A 487 58.76 -0.42 -7.83
N SER A 488 57.81 0.29 -8.46
CA SER A 488 56.70 0.91 -7.75
C SER A 488 55.62 -0.11 -7.35
N PRO A 489 55.01 -0.04 -6.14
CA PRO A 489 53.94 -0.95 -5.74
C PRO A 489 52.73 -0.91 -6.69
N GLN A 490 52.46 0.28 -7.24
CA GLN A 490 51.36 0.53 -8.18
C GLN A 490 51.53 -0.20 -9.52
N MET A 491 52.75 -0.58 -9.91
CA MET A 491 52.98 -1.39 -11.10
C MET A 491 52.50 -2.84 -10.90
N GLY A 492 52.57 -3.39 -9.68
CA GLY A 492 52.03 -4.70 -9.36
C GLY A 492 50.52 -4.75 -9.54
N ASP A 493 49.81 -3.78 -8.95
CA ASP A 493 48.35 -3.64 -9.09
C ASP A 493 47.94 -3.38 -10.55
N ALA A 494 48.69 -2.55 -11.28
CA ALA A 494 48.38 -2.24 -12.67
C ALA A 494 48.64 -3.43 -13.63
N LEU A 495 49.60 -4.32 -13.33
CA LEU A 495 49.79 -5.55 -14.11
C LEU A 495 48.59 -6.52 -13.98
N LEU A 496 47.77 -6.41 -12.94
CA LEU A 496 46.56 -7.22 -12.75
C LEU A 496 45.37 -6.79 -13.65
N SER A 497 45.41 -5.62 -14.30
CA SER A 497 44.35 -5.20 -15.24
C SER A 497 44.49 -5.85 -16.62
N LEU A 498 45.72 -6.16 -17.04
CA LEU A 498 46.03 -6.67 -18.38
C LEU A 498 45.39 -8.03 -18.73
N PRO A 499 45.30 -9.04 -17.84
CA PRO A 499 44.71 -10.33 -18.18
C PRO A 499 43.24 -10.23 -18.62
N ALA A 500 42.45 -9.37 -17.97
CA ALA A 500 41.03 -9.20 -18.30
C ALA A 500 40.84 -8.52 -19.69
N LEU A 501 41.69 -7.54 -20.01
CA LEU A 501 41.68 -6.90 -21.34
C LEU A 501 42.17 -7.86 -22.43
N LEU A 502 43.04 -8.82 -22.09
CA LEU A 502 43.55 -9.83 -23.02
C LEU A 502 42.49 -10.90 -23.31
N GLU A 503 41.79 -11.34 -22.28
CA GLU A 503 40.71 -12.31 -22.36
C GLU A 503 39.54 -11.80 -23.22
N ASP A 504 39.11 -10.54 -23.08
CA ASP A 504 38.05 -9.97 -23.91
C ASP A 504 38.46 -9.85 -25.40
N LEU A 505 39.71 -9.48 -25.69
CA LEU A 505 40.25 -9.48 -27.06
C LEU A 505 40.32 -10.90 -27.66
N LEU A 506 40.82 -11.88 -26.89
CA LEU A 506 40.87 -13.30 -27.30
C LEU A 506 39.47 -13.84 -27.57
N ASN A 507 38.50 -13.59 -26.69
CA ASN A 507 37.12 -14.02 -26.86
C ASN A 507 36.47 -13.46 -28.13
N LYS A 508 36.72 -12.19 -28.46
CA LYS A 508 36.15 -11.53 -29.65
C LYS A 508 36.80 -11.96 -30.96
N ILE A 509 38.11 -12.23 -30.96
CA ILE A 509 38.79 -12.86 -32.10
C ILE A 509 38.36 -14.33 -32.24
N GLY A 510 38.09 -15.04 -31.14
CA GLY A 510 37.44 -16.36 -31.13
C GLY A 510 36.04 -16.35 -31.76
N ALA A 511 35.23 -15.33 -31.46
CA ALA A 511 33.90 -15.14 -32.07
C ALA A 511 33.97 -14.85 -33.58
N LEU A 512 34.96 -14.07 -34.05
CA LEU A 512 35.23 -13.95 -35.49
C LEU A 512 35.66 -15.29 -36.09
N LYS A 513 36.55 -16.02 -35.41
CA LYS A 513 37.07 -17.32 -35.87
C LYS A 513 35.96 -18.38 -36.04
N SER A 514 34.97 -18.40 -35.16
CA SER A 514 33.80 -19.28 -35.31
C SER A 514 32.90 -18.83 -36.46
N MET A 515 32.55 -17.54 -36.57
CA MET A 515 31.72 -17.02 -37.67
C MET A 515 32.36 -17.29 -39.05
N VAL A 516 33.67 -17.07 -39.18
CA VAL A 516 34.44 -17.32 -40.41
C VAL A 516 34.48 -18.80 -40.77
N ARG A 517 34.49 -19.71 -39.79
CA ARG A 517 34.28 -21.16 -40.05
C ARG A 517 32.86 -21.43 -40.57
N THR A 518 31.83 -20.84 -39.97
CA THR A 518 30.43 -21.05 -40.38
C THR A 518 30.12 -20.53 -41.78
N GLN A 519 30.63 -19.35 -42.16
CA GLN A 519 30.56 -18.85 -43.55
C GLN A 519 31.26 -19.78 -44.55
N SER A 520 32.27 -20.53 -44.12
CA SER A 520 32.97 -21.50 -44.96
C SER A 520 32.16 -22.79 -45.19
N ALA A 521 31.06 -22.99 -44.45
CA ALA A 521 30.20 -24.17 -44.51
C ALA A 521 28.86 -23.91 -45.23
N SER A 522 28.56 -22.68 -45.67
CA SER A 522 27.29 -22.36 -46.34
C SER A 522 27.25 -22.71 -47.84
N ASN A 523 28.22 -23.48 -48.34
CA ASN A 523 28.30 -23.94 -49.73
C ASN A 523 28.50 -25.46 -49.77
N THR A 524 27.88 -26.11 -50.76
CA THR A 524 27.95 -27.54 -51.13
C THR A 524 27.34 -28.56 -50.15
N ALA A 525 26.29 -29.23 -50.62
CA ALA A 525 25.72 -30.43 -50.00
C ALA A 525 26.58 -31.70 -50.25
N ASP A 526 27.64 -31.57 -51.04
CA ASP A 526 28.56 -32.64 -51.45
C ASP A 526 29.62 -32.99 -50.38
N THR A 527 29.51 -32.44 -49.16
CA THR A 527 30.57 -32.45 -48.14
C THR A 527 30.58 -33.67 -47.20
N ALA A 528 29.59 -34.56 -47.29
CA ALA A 528 29.50 -35.75 -46.43
C ALA A 528 30.65 -36.75 -46.64
N GLU A 529 30.83 -37.27 -47.88
CA GLU A 529 31.89 -38.24 -48.19
C GLU A 529 33.30 -37.66 -47.99
N ALA A 530 33.50 -36.38 -48.32
CA ALA A 530 34.79 -35.70 -48.14
C ALA A 530 35.20 -35.58 -46.66
N SER A 531 34.26 -35.25 -45.77
CA SER A 531 34.49 -35.21 -44.32
C SER A 531 34.80 -36.58 -43.75
N LEU A 532 34.03 -37.61 -44.13
CA LEU A 532 34.28 -39.00 -43.71
C LEU A 532 35.67 -39.50 -44.16
N THR A 533 36.04 -39.24 -45.41
CA THR A 533 37.35 -39.59 -45.97
C THR A 533 38.49 -38.91 -45.20
N THR A 534 38.32 -37.63 -44.87
CA THR A 534 39.31 -36.84 -44.10
C THR A 534 39.45 -37.35 -42.66
N ILE A 535 38.35 -37.74 -42.01
CA ILE A 535 38.37 -38.29 -40.65
C ILE A 535 39.05 -39.67 -40.62
N ASN A 536 38.70 -40.56 -41.56
CA ASN A 536 39.34 -41.87 -41.69
C ASN A 536 40.86 -41.73 -41.93
N ALA A 537 41.28 -40.83 -42.82
CA ALA A 537 42.69 -40.53 -43.09
C ALA A 537 43.42 -39.98 -41.84
N THR A 538 42.80 -39.04 -41.12
CA THR A 538 43.38 -38.42 -39.92
C THR A 538 43.62 -39.45 -38.80
N LEU A 539 42.65 -40.34 -38.56
CA LEU A 539 42.80 -41.42 -37.57
C LEU A 539 43.89 -42.43 -38.00
N THR A 540 43.95 -42.76 -39.29
CA THR A 540 44.98 -43.63 -39.88
C THR A 540 46.38 -43.06 -39.65
N SER A 541 46.60 -41.76 -39.95
CA SER A 541 47.89 -41.11 -39.72
C SER A 541 48.29 -41.06 -38.24
N LEU A 542 47.33 -40.87 -37.33
CA LEU A 542 47.61 -40.85 -35.89
C LEU A 542 48.03 -42.24 -35.37
N ILE A 543 47.37 -43.31 -35.83
CA ILE A 543 47.74 -44.69 -35.48
C ILE A 543 49.15 -45.02 -35.99
N GLN A 544 49.47 -44.61 -37.22
CA GLN A 544 50.77 -44.83 -37.83
C GLN A 544 51.90 -44.04 -37.14
N GLN A 545 51.63 -42.78 -36.74
CA GLN A 545 52.58 -41.96 -35.97
C GLN A 545 52.87 -42.59 -34.60
N VAL A 546 51.83 -42.95 -33.83
CA VAL A 546 52.00 -43.57 -32.50
C VAL A 546 52.76 -44.91 -32.58
N ALA A 547 52.64 -45.66 -33.68
CA ALA A 547 53.42 -46.87 -33.90
C ALA A 547 54.89 -46.57 -34.21
N GLN A 548 55.15 -45.55 -35.03
CA GLN A 548 56.51 -45.09 -35.36
C GLN A 548 57.25 -44.57 -34.11
N ASP A 549 56.59 -43.77 -33.26
CA ASP A 549 57.12 -43.26 -31.99
C ASP A 549 57.51 -44.39 -31.00
N GLN A 550 56.99 -45.60 -31.21
CA GLN A 550 57.26 -46.79 -30.39
C GLN A 550 58.09 -47.86 -31.12
N GLY A 551 58.59 -47.60 -32.33
CA GLY A 551 59.37 -48.55 -33.12
C GLY A 551 58.59 -49.79 -33.61
N LYS A 552 57.25 -49.72 -33.64
CA LYS A 552 56.36 -50.79 -34.12
C LYS A 552 55.92 -50.54 -35.55
N ARG A 553 55.55 -51.60 -36.28
CA ARG A 553 54.93 -51.50 -37.61
C ARG A 553 53.48 -51.90 -37.53
N VAL A 554 52.59 -51.10 -38.13
CA VAL A 554 51.14 -51.35 -38.11
C VAL A 554 50.51 -51.05 -39.47
N PHE A 555 49.66 -51.95 -39.93
CA PHE A 555 48.67 -51.71 -40.96
C PHE A 555 47.33 -51.42 -40.27
N SER A 556 46.76 -50.23 -40.46
CA SER A 556 45.47 -49.86 -39.86
C SER A 556 44.38 -49.75 -40.93
N HIS A 557 43.18 -50.20 -40.58
CA HIS A 557 42.03 -50.26 -41.48
C HIS A 557 40.84 -49.57 -40.83
N VAL A 558 40.61 -48.30 -41.22
CA VAL A 558 39.61 -47.42 -40.58
C VAL A 558 38.40 -47.25 -41.50
N ARG A 559 37.22 -47.63 -41.00
CA ARG A 559 35.91 -47.41 -41.64
C ARG A 559 34.91 -46.82 -40.65
N LEU A 560 34.94 -45.50 -40.49
CA LEU A 560 33.96 -44.74 -39.72
C LEU A 560 32.84 -44.17 -40.62
N GLY A 561 32.45 -44.90 -41.67
CA GLY A 561 31.64 -44.40 -42.80
C GLY A 561 30.23 -43.90 -42.46
N SER A 562 29.73 -44.22 -41.26
CA SER A 562 28.42 -43.76 -40.75
C SER A 562 28.54 -42.85 -39.53
N LEU A 563 29.72 -42.25 -39.29
CA LEU A 563 29.91 -41.32 -38.17
C LEU A 563 29.06 -40.04 -38.31
N LEU A 564 28.72 -39.63 -39.55
CA LEU A 564 27.90 -38.44 -39.80
C LEU A 564 26.40 -38.67 -39.55
N ASP A 565 25.96 -39.92 -39.38
CA ASP A 565 24.56 -40.29 -39.13
C ASP A 565 24.15 -40.10 -37.65
N LEU A 566 25.06 -39.56 -36.83
CA LEU A 566 24.97 -39.42 -35.37
C LEU A 566 24.94 -37.95 -34.93
N GLU A 567 24.41 -37.67 -33.74
CA GLU A 567 24.40 -36.31 -33.19
C GLU A 567 25.82 -35.77 -32.93
N PRO A 568 26.09 -34.45 -33.08
CA PRO A 568 27.44 -33.90 -32.94
C PRO A 568 28.14 -34.22 -31.61
N GLU A 569 27.43 -34.30 -30.48
CA GLU A 569 28.03 -34.69 -29.19
C GLU A 569 28.42 -36.19 -29.18
N GLN A 570 27.62 -37.07 -29.78
CA GLN A 570 27.96 -38.48 -29.97
C GLN A 570 29.20 -38.63 -30.87
N GLN A 571 29.31 -37.85 -31.95
CA GLN A 571 30.43 -37.90 -32.90
C GLN A 571 31.78 -37.64 -32.23
N ASP A 572 31.87 -36.60 -31.39
CA ASP A 572 33.13 -36.24 -30.73
C ASP A 572 33.47 -37.15 -29.54
N LEU A 573 32.46 -37.65 -28.80
CA LEU A 573 32.68 -38.70 -27.79
C LEU A 573 33.24 -39.99 -28.42
N LEU A 574 32.68 -40.43 -29.55
CA LEU A 574 33.17 -41.59 -30.31
C LEU A 574 34.57 -41.36 -30.87
N ARG A 575 34.88 -40.14 -31.32
CA ARG A 575 36.22 -39.76 -31.79
C ARG A 575 37.26 -39.94 -30.68
N GLU A 576 36.99 -39.41 -29.49
CA GLU A 576 37.90 -39.54 -28.34
C GLU A 576 38.09 -41.00 -27.91
N ILE A 577 36.99 -41.76 -27.78
CA ILE A 577 37.03 -43.19 -27.45
C ILE A 577 37.85 -43.97 -28.49
N THR A 578 37.61 -43.73 -29.78
CA THR A 578 38.29 -44.45 -30.87
C THR A 578 39.80 -44.16 -30.88
N VAL A 579 40.19 -42.90 -30.71
CA VAL A 579 41.61 -42.50 -30.63
C VAL A 579 42.30 -43.18 -29.45
N GLN A 580 41.68 -43.20 -28.27
CA GLN A 580 42.29 -43.77 -27.07
C GLN A 580 42.37 -45.31 -27.13
N LEU A 581 41.33 -45.98 -27.64
CA LEU A 581 41.38 -47.43 -27.87
C LEU A 581 42.43 -47.83 -28.91
N ALA A 582 42.52 -47.10 -30.04
CA ALA A 582 43.53 -47.37 -31.05
C ALA A 582 44.97 -47.09 -30.54
N ARG A 583 45.16 -46.04 -29.72
CA ARG A 583 46.41 -45.80 -29.00
C ARG A 583 46.75 -46.94 -28.05
N ASN A 584 45.79 -47.46 -27.28
CA ASN A 584 46.01 -48.59 -26.38
C ASN A 584 46.38 -49.89 -27.13
N ALA A 585 45.73 -50.14 -28.27
CA ALA A 585 46.05 -51.26 -29.16
C ALA A 585 47.49 -51.16 -29.69
N VAL A 586 47.95 -50.00 -30.17
CA VAL A 586 49.36 -49.80 -30.56
C VAL A 586 50.29 -49.91 -29.36
N ALA A 587 49.98 -49.27 -28.22
CA ALA A 587 50.85 -49.20 -27.05
C ALA A 587 51.08 -50.55 -26.36
N HIS A 588 50.00 -51.28 -26.09
CA HIS A 588 50.00 -52.44 -25.21
C HIS A 588 49.48 -53.73 -25.86
N GLY A 589 48.68 -53.64 -26.93
CA GLY A 589 48.25 -54.81 -27.70
C GLY A 589 49.35 -55.33 -28.62
N LEU A 590 49.84 -54.49 -29.54
CA LEU A 590 50.81 -54.88 -30.55
C LEU A 590 52.22 -55.13 -29.98
N GLU A 591 52.79 -56.27 -30.38
CA GLU A 591 54.14 -56.73 -30.08
C GLU A 591 55.17 -56.09 -31.02
N GLY A 592 56.44 -56.04 -30.60
CA GLY A 592 57.54 -55.55 -31.46
C GLY A 592 57.78 -56.47 -32.67
N PRO A 593 58.34 -55.96 -33.80
CA PRO A 593 58.47 -56.74 -35.04
C PRO A 593 59.30 -58.02 -34.87
N GLU A 594 60.34 -58.02 -34.03
CA GLU A 594 61.13 -59.24 -33.73
C GLU A 594 60.38 -60.21 -32.81
N GLN A 595 59.54 -59.72 -31.90
CA GLN A 595 58.68 -60.56 -31.05
C GLN A 595 57.60 -61.23 -31.90
N ARG A 596 57.00 -60.51 -32.85
CA ARG A 596 56.01 -61.06 -33.80
C ARG A 596 56.61 -62.18 -34.66
N LYS A 597 57.81 -62.00 -35.20
CA LYS A 597 58.54 -63.08 -35.91
C LYS A 597 58.76 -64.31 -35.02
N ALA A 598 59.19 -64.11 -33.77
CA ALA A 598 59.40 -65.20 -32.81
C ALA A 598 58.09 -65.95 -32.46
N ALA A 599 56.96 -65.26 -32.50
CA ALA A 599 55.61 -65.83 -32.36
C ALA A 599 55.00 -66.36 -33.68
N GLY A 600 55.75 -66.37 -34.78
CA GLY A 600 55.27 -66.84 -36.10
C GLY A 600 54.29 -65.89 -36.82
N LYS A 601 54.10 -64.67 -36.32
CA LYS A 601 53.20 -63.65 -36.88
C LYS A 601 53.89 -62.80 -37.96
N PRO A 602 53.11 -62.15 -38.86
CA PRO A 602 53.63 -61.10 -39.75
C PRO A 602 54.36 -60.00 -38.98
N ALA A 603 55.44 -59.45 -39.54
CA ALA A 603 56.25 -58.40 -38.91
C ALA A 603 55.53 -57.04 -38.75
N GLU A 604 54.35 -56.89 -39.35
CA GLU A 604 53.45 -55.76 -39.18
C GLU A 604 52.22 -56.22 -38.39
N GLY A 605 51.80 -55.42 -37.41
CA GLY A 605 50.53 -55.61 -36.68
C GLY A 605 49.34 -55.12 -37.49
N LYS A 606 48.15 -55.68 -37.23
CA LYS A 606 46.91 -55.22 -37.85
C LYS A 606 45.98 -54.61 -36.81
N ILE A 607 45.41 -53.45 -37.12
CA ILE A 607 44.33 -52.83 -36.34
C ILE A 607 43.14 -52.52 -37.25
N ASP A 608 41.99 -53.13 -36.99
CA ASP A 608 40.70 -52.83 -37.64
C ASP A 608 39.85 -51.91 -36.76
N VAL A 609 39.37 -50.81 -37.32
CA VAL A 609 38.44 -49.87 -36.67
C VAL A 609 37.23 -49.71 -37.57
N THR A 610 36.05 -50.16 -37.12
CA THR A 610 34.81 -50.14 -37.92
C THR A 610 33.61 -49.68 -37.09
N LEU A 611 32.87 -48.69 -37.59
CA LEU A 611 31.55 -48.32 -37.08
C LEU A 611 30.48 -48.87 -38.03
N THR A 612 29.46 -49.54 -37.48
CA THR A 612 28.35 -50.12 -38.25
C THR A 612 27.01 -49.90 -37.57
N HIS A 613 25.99 -49.50 -38.34
CA HIS A 613 24.59 -49.54 -37.89
C HIS A 613 24.08 -50.99 -37.85
N GLN A 614 23.27 -51.33 -36.86
CA GLN A 614 22.56 -52.60 -36.72
C GLN A 614 21.11 -52.31 -36.27
N THR A 615 20.22 -53.30 -36.35
CA THR A 615 18.77 -53.10 -36.10
C THR A 615 18.46 -52.57 -34.70
N ASP A 616 19.29 -52.93 -33.72
CA ASP A 616 19.14 -52.55 -32.30
C ASP A 616 20.09 -51.41 -31.89
N GLY A 617 20.69 -50.69 -32.86
CA GLY A 617 21.56 -49.53 -32.63
C GLY A 617 22.95 -49.64 -33.27
N TRP A 618 23.86 -48.78 -32.83
CA TRP A 618 25.19 -48.62 -33.38
C TRP A 618 26.22 -49.51 -32.70
N VAL A 619 27.15 -50.04 -33.49
CA VAL A 619 28.27 -50.86 -33.00
C VAL A 619 29.59 -50.31 -33.52
N LEU A 620 30.40 -49.75 -32.62
CA LEU A 620 31.82 -49.45 -32.85
C LEU A 620 32.65 -50.67 -32.46
N ARG A 621 33.53 -51.11 -33.35
CA ARG A 621 34.48 -52.22 -33.12
C ARG A 621 35.91 -51.73 -33.35
N VAL A 622 36.79 -52.01 -32.39
CA VAL A 622 38.24 -51.82 -32.48
C VAL A 622 38.90 -53.15 -32.17
N ARG A 623 39.69 -53.69 -33.12
CA ARG A 623 40.38 -54.99 -32.99
C ARG A 623 41.85 -54.89 -33.35
N ASP A 624 42.72 -55.49 -32.56
CA ASP A 624 44.15 -55.71 -32.87
C ASP A 624 44.49 -57.21 -32.96
N ASP A 625 45.58 -57.55 -33.68
CA ASP A 625 46.15 -58.91 -33.75
C ASP A 625 47.36 -59.12 -32.80
N GLY A 626 47.33 -58.42 -31.66
CA GLY A 626 48.44 -58.31 -30.72
C GLY A 626 48.65 -59.51 -29.81
N ALA A 627 49.37 -59.31 -28.71
CA ALA A 627 49.66 -60.34 -27.71
C ALA A 627 48.41 -60.89 -26.99
N GLY A 628 47.26 -60.23 -27.13
CA GLY A 628 46.06 -60.47 -26.34
C GLY A 628 46.25 -60.16 -24.85
N ILE A 629 45.16 -60.24 -24.09
CA ILE A 629 45.14 -59.94 -22.66
C ILE A 629 45.33 -61.23 -21.87
N SER A 630 46.53 -61.44 -21.32
CA SER A 630 46.83 -62.59 -20.46
C SER A 630 46.14 -62.48 -19.10
N ALA A 631 45.12 -63.31 -18.86
CA ALA A 631 44.41 -63.38 -17.58
C ALA A 631 45.32 -63.72 -16.39
N ALA A 632 46.42 -64.44 -16.60
CA ALA A 632 47.45 -64.71 -15.59
C ALA A 632 48.15 -63.41 -15.13
N LYS A 633 48.64 -62.59 -16.07
CA LYS A 633 49.25 -61.28 -15.74
C LYS A 633 48.27 -60.33 -15.08
N VAL A 634 46.98 -60.38 -15.46
CA VAL A 634 45.92 -59.61 -14.79
C VAL A 634 45.71 -60.10 -13.35
N ARG A 635 45.66 -61.41 -13.12
CA ARG A 635 45.54 -62.04 -11.79
C ARG A 635 46.71 -61.64 -10.87
N GLU A 636 47.94 -61.76 -11.36
CA GLU A 636 49.17 -61.31 -10.66
C GLU A 636 49.10 -59.82 -10.31
N ARG A 637 48.63 -58.97 -11.23
CA ARG A 637 48.51 -57.53 -10.99
C ARG A 637 47.42 -57.19 -9.98
N LEU A 638 46.29 -57.91 -9.97
CA LEU A 638 45.22 -57.75 -8.97
C LEU A 638 45.66 -58.16 -7.56
N LEU A 639 46.49 -59.21 -7.44
CA LEU A 639 47.17 -59.58 -6.18
C LEU A 639 48.13 -58.48 -5.71
N ALA A 640 48.99 -57.99 -6.61
CA ALA A 640 49.97 -56.95 -6.30
C ALA A 640 49.32 -55.62 -5.88
N LEU A 641 48.13 -55.30 -6.43
CA LEU A 641 47.30 -54.15 -6.04
C LEU A 641 46.46 -54.40 -4.78
N LYS A 642 46.47 -55.62 -4.22
CA LYS A 642 45.67 -56.08 -3.06
C LYS A 642 44.15 -55.88 -3.22
N TRP A 643 43.65 -55.90 -4.45
CA TRP A 643 42.21 -55.72 -4.74
C TRP A 643 41.38 -56.97 -4.50
N TYR A 644 42.03 -58.14 -4.46
CA TYR A 644 41.43 -59.45 -4.22
C TYR A 644 42.43 -60.36 -3.51
N THR A 645 41.94 -61.34 -2.75
CA THR A 645 42.78 -62.44 -2.23
C THR A 645 42.97 -63.55 -3.27
N GLU A 646 43.95 -64.41 -3.05
CA GLU A 646 44.25 -65.54 -3.95
C GLU A 646 43.08 -66.54 -4.05
N GLU A 647 42.42 -66.82 -2.93
CA GLU A 647 41.18 -67.60 -2.85
C GLU A 647 40.04 -66.98 -3.68
N GLN A 648 39.87 -65.65 -3.62
CA GLN A 648 38.84 -64.96 -4.40
C GLN A 648 39.13 -65.05 -5.90
N LEU A 649 40.38 -64.83 -6.31
CA LEU A 649 40.80 -64.93 -7.71
C LEU A 649 40.73 -66.37 -8.26
N ALA A 650 40.83 -67.39 -7.40
CA ALA A 650 40.59 -68.79 -7.78
C ALA A 650 39.13 -69.06 -8.22
N THR A 651 38.17 -68.27 -7.75
CA THR A 651 36.73 -68.42 -8.12
C THR A 651 36.31 -67.64 -9.36
N LEU A 652 37.14 -66.71 -9.85
CA LEU A 652 36.84 -65.92 -11.05
C LEU A 652 37.32 -66.62 -12.33
N ASN A 653 36.46 -66.63 -13.36
CA ASN A 653 36.86 -67.06 -14.69
C ASN A 653 37.65 -65.95 -15.43
N ASP A 654 38.38 -66.31 -16.48
CA ASP A 654 39.27 -65.39 -17.20
C ASP A 654 38.54 -64.17 -17.78
N ARG A 655 37.27 -64.30 -18.17
CA ARG A 655 36.45 -63.18 -18.65
C ARG A 655 36.13 -62.20 -17.52
N GLN A 656 35.83 -62.69 -16.32
CA GLN A 656 35.62 -61.85 -15.13
C GLN A 656 36.92 -61.18 -14.64
N LEU A 657 38.07 -61.85 -14.81
CA LEU A 657 39.39 -61.26 -14.53
C LEU A 657 39.71 -60.13 -15.52
N ILE A 658 39.57 -60.37 -16.83
CA ILE A 658 39.80 -59.39 -17.89
C ILE A 658 38.86 -58.18 -17.76
N GLN A 659 37.64 -58.36 -17.26
CA GLN A 659 36.72 -57.24 -16.95
C GLN A 659 37.22 -56.29 -15.86
N GLN A 660 38.14 -56.70 -14.96
CA GLN A 660 38.66 -55.81 -13.91
C GLN A 660 39.56 -54.68 -14.45
N ILE A 661 40.00 -54.79 -15.72
CA ILE A 661 40.85 -53.79 -16.39
C ILE A 661 40.13 -52.45 -16.56
N PHE A 662 38.80 -52.43 -16.58
CA PHE A 662 37.98 -51.21 -16.63
C PHE A 662 37.82 -50.50 -15.27
N ARG A 663 38.40 -51.00 -14.18
CA ARG A 663 38.36 -50.31 -12.88
C ARG A 663 39.38 -49.17 -12.81
N PRO A 664 38.99 -47.98 -12.32
CA PRO A 664 39.92 -46.85 -12.12
C PRO A 664 41.14 -47.26 -11.30
N GLY A 665 42.33 -46.87 -11.77
CA GLY A 665 43.61 -47.20 -11.15
C GLY A 665 44.23 -48.54 -11.54
N PHE A 666 43.57 -49.36 -12.39
CA PHE A 666 44.22 -50.55 -12.94
C PHE A 666 45.19 -50.19 -14.08
N SER A 667 46.47 -50.57 -13.94
CA SER A 667 47.46 -50.42 -15.01
C SER A 667 48.51 -51.53 -14.99
N THR A 668 48.84 -52.03 -16.18
CA THR A 668 49.84 -53.07 -16.45
C THR A 668 51.24 -52.53 -16.75
N ALA A 669 51.42 -51.21 -16.83
CA ALA A 669 52.74 -50.61 -17.02
C ALA A 669 53.56 -50.67 -15.73
N THR A 670 54.80 -51.15 -15.81
CA THR A 670 55.73 -51.27 -14.67
C THR A 670 56.51 -49.99 -14.38
N GLU A 671 56.61 -49.08 -15.34
CA GLU A 671 57.31 -47.80 -15.22
C GLU A 671 56.43 -46.64 -15.72
N VAL A 672 56.63 -45.44 -15.16
CA VAL A 672 55.90 -44.22 -15.53
C VAL A 672 56.83 -43.33 -16.37
N SER A 673 56.70 -43.39 -17.70
CA SER A 673 57.47 -42.53 -18.60
C SER A 673 56.83 -41.14 -18.75
N MET A 674 57.64 -40.09 -18.69
CA MET A 674 57.16 -38.68 -18.63
C MET A 674 56.54 -38.13 -19.93
N HIS A 675 56.22 -38.98 -20.91
CA HIS A 675 55.46 -38.60 -22.12
C HIS A 675 54.10 -39.31 -22.24
N ALA A 676 53.72 -40.14 -21.26
CA ALA A 676 52.34 -40.58 -21.07
C ALA A 676 51.66 -39.69 -20.00
N GLY A 677 50.85 -38.73 -20.44
CA GLY A 677 50.21 -37.72 -19.58
C GLY A 677 49.16 -38.29 -18.62
N ARG A 678 49.60 -38.79 -17.47
CA ARG A 678 48.83 -39.56 -16.46
C ARG A 678 48.36 -40.93 -16.99
N GLY A 679 48.30 -41.93 -16.10
CA GLY A 679 47.87 -43.29 -16.42
C GLY A 679 46.34 -43.46 -16.52
N VAL A 680 45.70 -42.68 -17.40
CA VAL A 680 44.23 -42.56 -17.54
C VAL A 680 43.81 -43.21 -18.88
N GLY A 681 43.97 -44.53 -18.96
CA GLY A 681 43.97 -45.27 -20.23
C GLY A 681 42.61 -45.79 -20.70
N LEU A 682 41.79 -46.30 -19.76
CA LEU A 682 40.52 -46.98 -20.05
C LEU A 682 39.36 -46.51 -19.14
N ASP A 683 39.68 -45.73 -18.12
CA ASP A 683 38.77 -45.01 -17.25
C ASP A 683 38.15 -43.77 -17.94
N VAL A 684 38.93 -43.00 -18.73
CA VAL A 684 38.35 -41.97 -19.63
C VAL A 684 37.39 -42.61 -20.63
N VAL A 685 37.81 -43.73 -21.22
CA VAL A 685 37.00 -44.50 -22.18
C VAL A 685 35.71 -44.98 -21.52
N MET A 686 35.77 -45.54 -20.31
CA MET A 686 34.57 -45.98 -19.58
C MET A 686 33.66 -44.81 -19.19
N ALA A 687 34.21 -43.65 -18.78
CA ALA A 687 33.43 -42.46 -18.46
C ALA A 687 32.67 -41.91 -19.68
N ASN A 688 33.33 -41.84 -20.85
CA ASN A 688 32.68 -41.40 -22.09
C ASN A 688 31.65 -42.42 -22.60
N ILE A 689 31.92 -43.72 -22.46
CA ILE A 689 30.95 -44.79 -22.75
C ILE A 689 29.71 -44.67 -21.84
N GLN A 690 29.89 -44.36 -20.54
CA GLN A 690 28.77 -44.11 -19.63
C GLN A 690 27.99 -42.84 -20.00
N ARG A 691 28.66 -41.74 -20.37
CA ARG A 691 28.00 -40.52 -20.87
C ARG A 691 27.16 -40.76 -22.14
N MET A 692 27.63 -41.64 -23.02
CA MET A 692 26.95 -42.05 -24.25
C MET A 692 25.84 -43.09 -24.01
N GLY A 693 25.55 -43.49 -22.76
CA GLY A 693 24.58 -44.55 -22.44
C GLY A 693 24.97 -45.94 -22.96
N ALA A 694 26.25 -46.14 -23.31
CA ALA A 694 26.73 -47.25 -24.11
C ALA A 694 27.16 -48.47 -23.28
N HIS A 695 27.25 -49.63 -23.94
CA HIS A 695 27.69 -50.89 -23.36
C HIS A 695 28.95 -51.41 -24.05
N VAL A 696 30.01 -51.60 -23.27
CA VAL A 696 31.29 -52.15 -23.75
C VAL A 696 31.38 -53.65 -23.53
N ARG A 697 31.89 -54.37 -24.55
CA ARG A 697 32.17 -55.80 -24.54
C ARG A 697 33.60 -56.01 -25.02
N LEU A 698 34.45 -56.49 -24.11
CA LEU A 698 35.83 -56.87 -24.38
C LEU A 698 35.92 -58.38 -24.63
N THR A 699 36.52 -58.77 -25.74
CA THR A 699 36.87 -60.16 -26.10
C THR A 699 38.36 -60.20 -26.40
N SER A 700 39.10 -61.16 -25.87
CA SER A 700 40.53 -61.31 -26.18
C SER A 700 40.96 -62.75 -26.05
N ILE A 701 41.89 -63.17 -26.92
CA ILE A 701 42.54 -64.48 -26.88
C ILE A 701 44.05 -64.23 -26.78
N PRO A 702 44.72 -64.66 -25.70
CA PRO A 702 46.17 -64.55 -25.56
C PRO A 702 46.90 -65.16 -26.76
N GLY A 703 47.85 -64.41 -27.31
CA GLY A 703 48.61 -64.78 -28.51
C GLY A 703 47.93 -64.44 -29.84
N GLU A 704 46.62 -64.19 -29.90
CA GLU A 704 45.91 -63.95 -31.16
C GLU A 704 45.40 -62.52 -31.36
N TYR A 705 44.50 -62.03 -30.49
CA TYR A 705 43.81 -60.75 -30.71
C TYR A 705 43.18 -60.14 -29.45
N THR A 706 42.89 -58.84 -29.53
CA THR A 706 42.00 -58.12 -28.61
C THR A 706 40.92 -57.41 -29.43
N GLU A 707 39.66 -57.47 -29.01
CA GLU A 707 38.54 -56.77 -29.64
C GLU A 707 37.66 -56.08 -28.59
N PHE A 708 37.51 -54.77 -28.74
CA PHE A 708 36.54 -53.95 -28.03
C PHE A 708 35.33 -53.71 -28.95
N GLN A 709 34.15 -54.13 -28.52
CA GLN A 709 32.87 -53.77 -29.13
C GLN A 709 32.13 -52.81 -28.20
N ILE A 710 31.66 -51.67 -28.71
CA ILE A 710 30.84 -50.71 -27.98
C ILE A 710 29.50 -50.60 -28.71
N LEU A 711 28.43 -50.89 -27.98
CA LEU A 711 27.06 -50.89 -28.48
C LEU A 711 26.28 -49.73 -27.84
N PHE A 712 25.56 -48.95 -28.63
CA PHE A 712 24.76 -47.82 -28.15
C PHE A 712 23.51 -47.62 -29.02
N ALA A 713 22.44 -47.10 -28.43
CA ALA A 713 21.30 -46.62 -29.21
C ALA A 713 21.70 -45.37 -30.01
N GLY A 714 21.09 -45.17 -31.18
CA GLY A 714 21.21 -43.91 -31.93
C GLY A 714 20.43 -42.80 -31.26
#